data_AF-A0A954YR00-F1
#
_entry.id   AF-A0A954YR00-F1
#
_cell.length_a   1.000
_cell.length_b   1.000
_cell.length_c   1.000
_cell.angle_alpha   90.00
_cell.angle_beta   90.00
_cell.angle_gamma   90.00
#
_symmetry.space_group_name_H-M   'P 1'
#
loop_
_entity.id
_entity.type
_entity.pdbx_description
1 polymer ?
#
loop_
_entity_poly.entity_id
_entity_poly.type
_entity_poly.pdbx_seq_one_letter_code
_entity_poly.pdbx_strand_id
1 'polypeptide(L)'
;MVRKRFSAFGLAVFALVIGTALSASAPPALQAADWPMWRRDAARTATSEESLPEKLHLQWTRALPAPAPAYRAQRLQFDAGYEPVVVGKTLVVCVPANNSVVAMDTESGEERWRRYLDGPPRLAPAVWNDLVLVGADDGCIYCLSLADGSVAWKFRAVPSRRCLLGNRRMISAWPVRGGPVVADGVVYFAAGVWPLEGVFLYALEATSGKLVWHNDSAGTIFGPQPHGAESLGGVSPQGYLALQGEDLVVPCGQALPAYFDRSTGRLKEFALPTPGRLPGGWFAAFQRGSKDLLLDAQVNSDQHEDKVHQGKGTPGVRSTIYVGDREFKFSEELPGITGDIHTMLAADGKLFVVNRAGQLHALGANEPEQVVRHTATLDSLPQPTSPPSPFIRQTVASAGKRHGYALVWGIENERLLDALLAETRLRVIAADADAAKVAALRRRYDAAGLYGERITILADDPQQIQWPRYFADVLCVAGDGQHVDFQVLRPYGGVAVLAGGSEPPQVVAEASATSKEFTTELSAELCLVRRRGPLTGGTNYTGGWRSEDALVRAPLGVLWFDDTLGHFKRSPQPLFVDGVMISHPKDWRSRHSAGARPPYDLLPTVLSDVYTGRVFADDEARPAALEASQRGRSNPLLSQYRPPYQKDDWKPETPRPGERVNPLTGEKEPRVFPKSYGCDGGVDYGFLYTMRSGAAAFYDKRLESGTSYIAGPRSGCTNSIIPACGVLNVPYFYEGCTCSYPLPVGLALVAMPPEFEQWACWGPGQAEAVRRVGVNLGAPGDRMTEEGTLWLDIPSRGGPSPELQVDIQPKTAQFYYNHALRIRGGEGWPWVAASGVLGARTIAIRGLVAGEYRVRLVFAEPADAQPGERSFDVALNGANVLEAFDIARAAGGAMRGCTQDFEAVSVAADGVLTVALDPVHGTPVLSGIEIVGAGTELAPAWRGQR
;
A
#
# COMPACT_ATOMS: atom_id res chain seq x y z
N MET A 1 16.15 -66.77 -17.33
CA MET A 1 16.92 -67.60 -18.28
C MET A 1 18.37 -67.10 -18.26
N VAL A 2 19.37 -67.99 -18.35
CA VAL A 2 20.81 -67.71 -18.70
C VAL A 2 21.52 -66.67 -17.79
N ARG A 3 22.33 -67.06 -16.77
CA ARG A 3 23.77 -67.47 -16.83
C ARG A 3 24.70 -66.31 -17.26
N LYS A 4 25.91 -66.06 -16.75
CA LYS A 4 26.97 -66.77 -15.96
C LYS A 4 27.96 -65.64 -15.46
N ARG A 5 29.11 -65.79 -14.77
CA ARG A 5 29.97 -66.90 -14.27
C ARG A 5 30.90 -66.35 -13.14
N PHE A 6 31.12 -67.09 -12.02
CA PHE A 6 32.43 -67.50 -11.40
C PHE A 6 33.52 -66.43 -11.09
N SER A 7 34.52 -66.58 -10.20
CA SER A 7 35.03 -67.61 -9.25
C SER A 7 36.10 -66.89 -8.38
N ALA A 8 36.04 -66.85 -7.04
CA ALA A 8 36.44 -67.86 -6.04
C ALA A 8 37.96 -67.98 -5.75
N PHE A 9 38.28 -68.37 -4.50
CA PHE A 9 39.60 -68.55 -3.83
C PHE A 9 40.35 -67.28 -3.36
N GLY A 10 41.07 -67.29 -2.23
CA GLY A 10 41.44 -68.43 -1.36
C GLY A 10 41.62 -68.11 0.14
N LEU A 11 41.70 -69.18 0.95
CA LEU A 11 41.98 -69.16 2.39
C LEU A 11 43.45 -68.82 2.70
N ALA A 12 43.70 -68.15 3.83
CA ALA A 12 44.63 -68.62 4.87
C ALA A 12 44.44 -67.85 6.19
N VAL A 13 44.56 -68.56 7.32
CA VAL A 13 44.44 -68.03 8.69
C VAL A 13 45.82 -67.69 9.24
N PHE A 14 45.97 -66.56 9.93
CA PHE A 14 46.94 -66.43 11.03
C PHE A 14 46.38 -65.53 12.14
N ALA A 15 46.58 -65.94 13.39
CA ALA A 15 46.00 -65.29 14.56
C ALA A 15 46.88 -64.14 15.08
N LEU A 16 46.25 -63.07 15.59
CA LEU A 16 46.93 -62.17 16.53
C LEU A 16 45.97 -61.56 17.57
N VAL A 17 46.41 -61.71 18.82
CA VAL A 17 46.11 -61.01 20.08
C VAL A 17 45.08 -59.86 20.06
N ILE A 18 44.16 -59.94 21.03
CA ILE A 18 43.21 -58.88 21.40
C ILE A 18 43.96 -57.60 21.81
N GLY A 19 43.82 -56.54 21.01
CA GLY A 19 44.08 -55.17 21.41
C GLY A 19 42.80 -54.37 21.32
N THR A 20 42.16 -54.06 22.46
CA THR A 20 40.98 -53.19 22.51
C THR A 20 41.40 -51.73 22.31
N ALA A 21 41.65 -51.35 21.07
CA ALA A 21 41.62 -49.95 20.69
C ALA A 21 40.16 -49.47 20.74
N LEU A 22 39.84 -48.59 21.69
CA LEU A 22 38.65 -47.75 21.52
C LEU A 22 38.89 -46.89 20.28
N SER A 23 38.31 -47.29 19.15
CA SER A 23 38.07 -46.37 18.05
C SER A 23 37.11 -45.31 18.58
N ALA A 24 37.65 -44.16 18.99
CA ALA A 24 36.84 -42.97 19.18
C ALA A 24 36.09 -42.75 17.87
N SER A 25 34.77 -42.99 17.89
CA SER A 25 33.90 -42.64 16.78
C SER A 25 34.09 -41.15 16.55
N ALA A 26 34.62 -40.78 15.38
CA ALA A 26 34.63 -39.39 14.98
C ALA A 26 33.19 -38.85 15.16
N PRO A 27 33.00 -37.69 15.82
CA PRO A 27 31.66 -37.13 15.93
C PRO A 27 31.06 -37.02 14.53
N PRO A 28 29.77 -37.33 14.36
CA PRO A 28 29.13 -37.25 13.05
C PRO A 28 29.42 -35.86 12.49
N ALA A 29 29.93 -35.80 11.26
CA ALA A 29 30.27 -34.53 10.62
C ALA A 29 29.03 -33.64 10.63
N LEU A 30 29.13 -32.47 11.26
CA LEU A 30 28.04 -31.51 11.38
C LEU A 30 27.55 -31.19 9.96
N GLN A 31 26.36 -31.67 9.62
CA GLN A 31 25.75 -31.40 8.34
C GLN A 31 25.12 -30.01 8.42
N ALA A 32 25.96 -29.00 8.18
CA ALA A 32 25.57 -27.60 8.24
C ALA A 32 24.31 -27.37 7.38
N ALA A 33 23.25 -26.89 8.01
CA ALA A 33 21.95 -26.73 7.37
C ALA A 33 21.68 -25.25 7.08
N ASP A 34 21.23 -24.96 5.86
CA ASP A 34 20.88 -23.61 5.48
C ASP A 34 19.58 -23.14 6.16
N TRP A 35 19.50 -21.82 6.37
CA TRP A 35 18.31 -21.11 6.80
C TRP A 35 17.95 -20.06 5.73
N PRO A 36 17.50 -20.49 4.53
CA PRO A 36 17.43 -19.64 3.33
C PRO A 36 16.33 -18.58 3.36
N MET A 37 15.34 -18.68 4.25
CA MET A 37 14.23 -17.73 4.33
C MET A 37 13.74 -17.55 5.77
N TRP A 38 12.92 -16.52 6.02
CA TRP A 38 12.35 -16.27 7.35
C TRP A 38 11.70 -17.55 7.92
N ARG A 39 12.03 -17.88 9.19
CA ARG A 39 11.64 -19.14 9.84
C ARG A 39 11.95 -20.39 9.01
N ARG A 40 13.16 -20.41 8.43
CA ARG A 40 13.85 -21.51 7.72
C ARG A 40 13.29 -21.90 6.36
N ASP A 41 11.98 -22.16 6.23
CA ASP A 41 11.36 -22.68 5.01
C ASP A 41 10.04 -21.99 4.65
N ALA A 42 9.44 -22.36 3.51
CA ALA A 42 8.24 -21.73 2.99
C ALA A 42 7.00 -21.96 3.88
N ALA A 43 7.01 -23.00 4.72
CA ALA A 43 5.98 -23.29 5.71
C ALA A 43 6.20 -22.55 7.04
N ARG A 44 7.33 -21.83 7.17
CA ARG A 44 7.75 -21.05 8.35
C ARG A 44 7.93 -21.89 9.62
N THR A 45 8.39 -23.14 9.46
CA THR A 45 8.50 -24.12 10.57
C THR A 45 9.49 -23.70 11.67
N ALA A 46 10.50 -22.89 11.33
CA ALA A 46 11.69 -22.60 12.15
C ALA A 46 12.32 -23.82 12.82
N THR A 47 12.31 -24.95 12.10
CA THR A 47 13.02 -26.17 12.49
C THR A 47 14.25 -26.31 11.60
N SER A 48 15.44 -26.42 12.19
CA SER A 48 16.68 -26.75 11.49
C SER A 48 17.17 -28.15 11.88
N GLU A 49 17.78 -28.83 10.92
CA GLU A 49 18.48 -30.11 11.13
C GLU A 49 19.95 -29.89 11.53
N GLU A 50 20.38 -28.63 11.62
CA GLU A 50 21.67 -28.20 12.19
C GLU A 50 21.86 -28.76 13.61
N SER A 51 23.10 -29.07 13.96
CA SER A 51 23.47 -29.50 15.32
C SER A 51 24.40 -28.47 15.95
N LEU A 52 23.99 -27.93 17.09
CA LEU A 52 24.75 -26.93 17.83
C LEU A 52 25.49 -27.56 19.02
N PRO A 53 26.66 -27.00 19.41
CA PRO A 53 27.38 -27.40 20.61
C PRO A 53 26.53 -27.17 21.88
N GLU A 54 26.76 -27.99 22.91
CA GLU A 54 26.07 -27.83 24.20
C GLU A 54 26.32 -26.43 24.80
N LYS A 55 27.59 -26.01 24.80
CA LYS A 55 28.04 -24.68 25.25
C LYS A 55 28.27 -23.79 24.03
N LEU A 56 27.63 -22.64 24.03
CA LEU A 56 27.75 -21.61 23.00
C LEU A 56 28.63 -20.47 23.48
N HIS A 57 29.55 -20.02 22.64
CA HIS A 57 30.48 -18.92 22.88
C HIS A 57 30.25 -17.82 21.85
N LEU A 58 30.17 -16.56 22.31
CA LEU A 58 30.03 -15.40 21.42
C LEU A 58 31.31 -15.23 20.59
N GLN A 59 31.20 -15.36 19.26
CA GLN A 59 32.32 -15.23 18.31
C GLN A 59 32.53 -13.77 17.94
N TRP A 60 31.45 -13.13 17.46
CA TRP A 60 31.47 -11.76 17.01
C TRP A 60 30.12 -11.06 17.22
N THR A 61 30.15 -9.72 17.26
CA THR A 61 28.97 -8.85 17.23
C THR A 61 29.07 -7.84 16.11
N ARG A 62 27.91 -7.39 15.62
CA ARG A 62 27.82 -6.32 14.63
C ARG A 62 26.65 -5.39 14.92
N ALA A 63 26.95 -4.10 15.09
CA ALA A 63 25.95 -3.05 15.18
C ALA A 63 25.50 -2.62 13.77
N LEU A 64 24.25 -2.91 13.42
CA LEU A 64 23.56 -2.27 12.30
C LEU A 64 22.90 -0.97 12.78
N PRO A 65 22.45 -0.07 11.88
CA PRO A 65 21.65 1.10 12.26
C PRO A 65 20.45 0.68 13.12
N ALA A 66 20.01 1.53 14.06
CA ALA A 66 18.85 1.20 14.90
C ALA A 66 17.59 0.96 14.04
N PRO A 67 16.82 -0.13 14.26
CA PRO A 67 15.58 -0.37 13.54
C PRO A 67 14.58 0.78 13.71
N ALA A 68 13.98 1.21 12.60
CA ALA A 68 12.93 2.23 12.56
C ALA A 68 11.66 1.61 11.91
N PRO A 69 10.82 0.92 12.70
CA PRO A 69 9.71 0.13 12.16
C PRO A 69 8.67 0.98 11.44
N ALA A 70 7.95 0.39 10.48
CA ALA A 70 6.84 1.06 9.80
C ALA A 70 5.76 1.49 10.80
N TYR A 71 5.43 0.59 11.72
CA TYR A 71 4.35 0.75 12.69
C TYR A 71 4.89 0.72 14.11
N ARG A 72 4.27 1.50 14.99
CA ARG A 72 4.36 1.38 16.45
C ARG A 72 3.34 0.39 17.00
N ALA A 73 2.26 0.13 16.27
CA ALA A 73 1.23 -0.82 16.67
C ALA A 73 1.81 -2.24 16.88
N GLN A 74 1.65 -2.79 18.09
CA GLN A 74 2.20 -4.10 18.50
C GLN A 74 1.80 -5.26 17.55
N ARG A 75 0.57 -5.19 17.00
CA ARG A 75 0.01 -6.18 16.08
C ARG A 75 0.47 -6.01 14.62
N LEU A 76 1.42 -5.12 14.32
CA LEU A 76 2.07 -4.93 12.99
C LEU A 76 3.61 -4.86 13.07
N GLN A 77 4.22 -5.50 14.06
CA GLN A 77 5.67 -5.45 14.34
C GLN A 77 6.52 -6.36 13.43
N PHE A 78 6.25 -6.39 12.12
CA PHE A 78 6.97 -7.25 11.16
C PHE A 78 8.40 -6.77 10.83
N ASP A 79 8.69 -5.48 11.04
CA ASP A 79 10.00 -4.85 10.86
C ASP A 79 10.55 -4.25 12.18
N ALA A 80 10.15 -4.83 13.32
CA ALA A 80 10.54 -4.39 14.67
C ALA A 80 11.97 -4.79 15.10
N GLY A 81 12.81 -5.15 14.13
CA GLY A 81 14.15 -5.69 14.24
C GLY A 81 14.56 -6.29 12.90
N TYR A 82 15.82 -6.71 12.76
CA TYR A 82 16.31 -7.29 11.51
C TYR A 82 16.14 -8.80 11.50
N GLU A 83 15.75 -9.32 10.34
CA GLU A 83 15.43 -10.74 10.13
C GLU A 83 16.38 -11.29 9.05
N PRO A 84 17.53 -11.86 9.46
CA PRO A 84 18.53 -12.40 8.56
C PRO A 84 18.16 -13.80 8.06
N VAL A 85 18.90 -14.24 7.03
CA VAL A 85 18.92 -15.60 6.49
C VAL A 85 20.38 -16.03 6.32
N VAL A 86 20.64 -17.33 6.28
CA VAL A 86 22.00 -17.87 6.08
C VAL A 86 21.98 -18.98 5.04
N VAL A 87 22.88 -18.90 4.06
CA VAL A 87 23.12 -19.95 3.06
C VAL A 87 24.63 -20.15 2.92
N GLY A 88 25.08 -21.38 3.17
CA GLY A 88 26.49 -21.72 3.36
C GLY A 88 27.15 -20.77 4.35
N LYS A 89 28.23 -20.11 3.91
CA LYS A 89 28.98 -19.14 4.73
C LYS A 89 28.55 -17.68 4.53
N THR A 90 27.33 -17.44 4.07
CA THR A 90 26.82 -16.10 3.78
C THR A 90 25.57 -15.83 4.61
N LEU A 91 25.66 -14.85 5.51
CA LEU A 91 24.50 -14.27 6.17
C LEU A 91 24.00 -13.09 5.34
N VAL A 92 22.70 -13.02 5.04
CA VAL A 92 22.09 -11.90 4.30
C VAL A 92 20.99 -11.27 5.15
N VAL A 93 20.95 -9.94 5.19
CA VAL A 93 19.99 -9.18 6.02
C VAL A 93 19.49 -7.94 5.30
N CYS A 94 18.18 -7.69 5.41
CA CYS A 94 17.55 -6.43 4.97
C CYS A 94 17.63 -5.39 6.09
N VAL A 95 18.06 -4.17 5.74
CA VAL A 95 18.26 -3.04 6.65
C VAL A 95 17.37 -1.87 6.19
N PRO A 96 16.07 -1.88 6.52
CA PRO A 96 15.11 -0.85 6.11
C PRO A 96 15.44 0.56 6.61
N ALA A 97 16.22 0.69 7.69
CA ALA A 97 16.64 1.99 8.22
C ALA A 97 17.38 2.85 7.18
N ASN A 98 18.30 2.24 6.41
CA ASN A 98 19.12 2.88 5.36
C ASN A 98 18.84 2.31 3.95
N ASN A 99 17.65 1.75 3.73
CA ASN A 99 17.21 1.17 2.45
C ASN A 99 18.22 0.18 1.81
N SER A 100 18.90 -0.66 2.60
CA SER A 100 19.93 -1.55 2.06
C SER A 100 19.70 -3.04 2.35
N VAL A 101 20.36 -3.88 1.55
CA VAL A 101 20.53 -5.32 1.76
C VAL A 101 22.02 -5.56 1.92
N VAL A 102 22.41 -6.32 2.94
CA VAL A 102 23.82 -6.56 3.31
C VAL A 102 24.08 -8.05 3.36
N ALA A 103 25.17 -8.51 2.74
CA ALA A 103 25.71 -9.84 2.96
C ALA A 103 26.99 -9.78 3.80
N MET A 104 27.15 -10.78 4.65
CA MET A 104 28.24 -10.89 5.60
C MET A 104 28.83 -12.29 5.60
N ASP A 105 30.11 -12.40 5.95
CA ASP A 105 30.74 -13.67 6.27
C ASP A 105 30.24 -14.20 7.61
N THR A 106 29.88 -15.49 7.68
CA THR A 106 29.37 -16.14 8.91
C THR A 106 30.44 -16.34 9.98
N GLU A 107 31.72 -16.42 9.60
CA GLU A 107 32.85 -16.66 10.50
C GLU A 107 33.39 -15.35 11.07
N SER A 108 33.63 -14.34 10.23
CA SER A 108 34.21 -13.05 10.67
C SER A 108 33.18 -11.96 11.00
N GLY A 109 31.96 -12.01 10.45
CA GLY A 109 30.96 -10.94 10.54
C GLY A 109 31.23 -9.74 9.60
N GLU A 110 32.31 -9.78 8.82
CA GLU A 110 32.68 -8.73 7.87
C GLU A 110 31.67 -8.61 6.72
N GLU A 111 31.55 -7.41 6.16
CA GLU A 111 30.69 -7.16 4.99
C GLU A 111 31.32 -7.73 3.72
N ARG A 112 30.59 -8.59 3.02
CA ARG A 112 30.96 -9.09 1.69
C ARG A 112 30.48 -8.13 0.60
N TRP A 113 29.22 -7.70 0.70
CA TRP A 113 28.63 -6.71 -0.20
C TRP A 113 27.43 -6.00 0.44
N ARG A 114 27.08 -4.85 -0.13
CA ARG A 114 25.89 -4.06 0.22
C ARG A 114 25.23 -3.49 -1.02
N ARG A 115 23.90 -3.64 -1.10
CA ARG A 115 23.06 -3.10 -2.18
C ARG A 115 22.03 -2.14 -1.60
N TYR A 116 21.97 -0.91 -2.12
CA TYR A 116 20.91 0.04 -1.76
C TYR A 116 19.76 -0.02 -2.77
N LEU A 117 18.54 0.07 -2.26
CA LEU A 117 17.28 0.04 -3.01
C LEU A 117 16.62 1.43 -3.04
N ASP A 118 15.55 1.60 -3.82
CA ASP A 118 14.86 2.89 -3.93
C ASP A 118 13.92 3.15 -2.74
N GLY A 119 13.47 2.09 -2.05
CA GLY A 119 12.72 2.17 -0.79
C GLY A 119 13.18 1.17 0.28
N PRO A 120 12.70 1.29 1.53
CA PRO A 120 12.98 0.32 2.60
C PRO A 120 12.63 -1.14 2.25
N PRO A 121 13.58 -2.10 2.28
CA PRO A 121 13.27 -3.53 2.29
C PRO A 121 12.90 -3.96 3.70
N ARG A 122 11.60 -4.10 4.01
CA ARG A 122 11.12 -4.25 5.40
C ARG A 122 11.13 -5.67 5.96
N LEU A 123 11.05 -6.65 5.08
CA LEU A 123 10.88 -8.05 5.44
C LEU A 123 12.16 -8.81 5.09
N ALA A 124 12.37 -9.94 5.76
CA ALA A 124 13.50 -10.82 5.49
C ALA A 124 13.61 -11.14 3.97
N PRO A 125 14.85 -11.28 3.45
CA PRO A 125 15.05 -11.83 2.13
C PRO A 125 14.60 -13.30 2.07
N ALA A 126 14.41 -13.83 0.86
CA ALA A 126 14.29 -15.26 0.62
C ALA A 126 15.36 -15.69 -0.39
N VAL A 127 16.17 -16.69 -0.04
CA VAL A 127 17.23 -17.23 -0.89
C VAL A 127 16.74 -18.49 -1.59
N TRP A 128 17.04 -18.62 -2.88
CA TRP A 128 16.76 -19.80 -3.68
C TRP A 128 17.93 -20.04 -4.63
N ASN A 129 18.68 -21.12 -4.40
CA ASN A 129 20.02 -21.30 -4.98
C ASN A 129 20.89 -20.05 -4.69
N ASP A 130 21.62 -19.54 -5.69
CA ASP A 130 22.49 -18.36 -5.55
C ASP A 130 21.74 -17.01 -5.69
N LEU A 131 20.41 -16.99 -5.52
CA LEU A 131 19.56 -15.81 -5.74
C LEU A 131 18.89 -15.34 -4.45
N VAL A 132 19.04 -14.05 -4.13
CA VAL A 132 18.44 -13.36 -2.98
C VAL A 132 17.27 -12.51 -3.45
N LEU A 133 16.05 -12.88 -3.05
CA LEU A 133 14.81 -12.21 -3.44
C LEU A 133 14.34 -11.27 -2.33
N VAL A 134 14.11 -9.99 -2.68
CA VAL A 134 13.83 -8.90 -1.73
C VAL A 134 12.71 -8.00 -2.25
N GLY A 135 11.63 -7.86 -1.47
CA GLY A 135 10.59 -6.85 -1.70
C GLY A 135 10.92 -5.53 -0.99
N ALA A 136 10.62 -4.40 -1.63
CA ALA A 136 10.83 -3.07 -1.05
C ALA A 136 9.60 -2.15 -1.14
N ASP A 137 9.60 -1.13 -0.28
CA ASP A 137 8.57 -0.07 -0.20
C ASP A 137 8.48 0.78 -1.50
N ASP A 138 9.39 0.64 -2.45
CA ASP A 138 9.35 1.29 -3.79
C ASP A 138 8.41 0.59 -4.81
N GLY A 139 7.70 -0.45 -4.38
CA GLY A 139 6.79 -1.21 -5.24
C GLY A 139 7.49 -2.20 -6.17
N CYS A 140 8.75 -2.54 -5.90
CA CYS A 140 9.53 -3.51 -6.66
C CYS A 140 9.94 -4.73 -5.82
N ILE A 141 10.04 -5.87 -6.50
CA ILE A 141 10.83 -7.01 -6.03
C ILE A 141 12.13 -7.07 -6.82
N TYR A 142 13.22 -7.34 -6.09
CA TYR A 142 14.58 -7.44 -6.60
C TYR A 142 15.06 -8.87 -6.47
N CYS A 143 15.79 -9.35 -7.46
CA CYS A 143 16.59 -10.55 -7.38
C CYS A 143 18.07 -10.16 -7.46
N LEU A 144 18.81 -10.45 -6.38
CA LEU A 144 20.24 -10.16 -6.27
C LEU A 144 21.04 -11.46 -6.33
N SER A 145 22.24 -11.41 -6.89
CA SER A 145 23.24 -12.46 -6.75
C SER A 145 23.70 -12.58 -5.30
N LEU A 146 23.70 -13.80 -4.75
CA LEU A 146 24.20 -14.09 -3.39
C LEU A 146 25.70 -13.79 -3.26
N ALA A 147 26.47 -13.92 -4.36
CA ALA A 147 27.92 -13.77 -4.36
C ALA A 147 28.39 -12.32 -4.23
N ASP A 148 27.72 -11.37 -4.89
CA ASP A 148 28.19 -9.98 -5.05
C ASP A 148 27.11 -8.89 -4.91
N GLY A 149 25.84 -9.26 -4.70
CA GLY A 149 24.73 -8.32 -4.58
C GLY A 149 24.37 -7.59 -5.89
N SER A 150 24.88 -8.05 -7.04
CA SER A 150 24.48 -7.55 -8.35
C SER A 150 23.01 -7.87 -8.64
N VAL A 151 22.30 -7.01 -9.37
CA VAL A 151 20.87 -7.21 -9.67
C VAL A 151 20.77 -8.14 -10.89
N ALA A 152 20.29 -9.37 -10.68
CA ALA A 152 19.98 -10.30 -11.76
C ALA A 152 18.72 -9.84 -12.52
N TRP A 153 17.68 -9.42 -11.80
CA TRP A 153 16.49 -8.79 -12.35
C TRP A 153 15.76 -7.92 -11.31
N LYS A 154 14.94 -6.97 -11.78
CA LYS A 154 14.05 -6.11 -10.99
C LYS A 154 12.66 -6.11 -11.63
N PHE A 155 11.63 -6.44 -10.86
CA PHE A 155 10.24 -6.43 -11.34
C PHE A 155 9.43 -5.35 -10.58
N ARG A 156 8.84 -4.41 -11.32
CA ARG A 156 7.93 -3.40 -10.78
C ARG A 156 6.53 -4.02 -10.67
N ALA A 157 6.07 -4.23 -9.45
CA ALA A 157 4.85 -4.96 -9.15
C ALA A 157 3.56 -4.13 -9.24
N VAL A 158 3.68 -2.87 -9.68
CA VAL A 158 2.69 -1.81 -9.43
C VAL A 158 2.39 -1.04 -10.72
N PRO A 159 1.15 -0.54 -10.92
CA PRO A 159 0.69 -0.08 -12.23
C PRO A 159 1.29 1.26 -12.66
N SER A 160 1.68 2.12 -11.71
CA SER A 160 2.34 3.40 -12.00
C SER A 160 3.51 3.70 -11.05
N ARG A 161 4.19 4.83 -11.29
CA ARG A 161 5.28 5.34 -10.43
C ARG A 161 4.76 6.35 -9.38
N ARG A 162 3.53 6.14 -8.90
CA ARG A 162 2.91 6.97 -7.85
C ARG A 162 3.59 6.76 -6.51
N CYS A 163 4.05 7.87 -5.94
CA CYS A 163 4.67 7.92 -4.63
C CYS A 163 3.81 8.70 -3.63
N LEU A 164 3.95 8.37 -2.35
CA LEU A 164 3.30 9.05 -1.23
C LEU A 164 4.21 9.08 0.00
N LEU A 165 3.80 9.82 1.04
CA LEU A 165 4.44 9.77 2.35
C LEU A 165 3.82 8.68 3.22
N GLY A 166 4.41 7.49 3.21
CA GLY A 166 4.00 6.36 4.06
C GLY A 166 4.99 6.17 5.20
N ASN A 167 4.51 6.17 6.45
CA ASN A 167 5.34 6.02 7.65
C ASN A 167 6.49 7.06 7.70
N ARG A 168 6.21 8.31 7.27
CA ARG A 168 7.16 9.44 7.09
C ARG A 168 8.28 9.22 6.04
N ARG A 169 8.19 8.21 5.18
CA ARG A 169 9.15 7.96 4.08
C ARG A 169 8.47 8.18 2.73
N MET A 170 9.22 8.66 1.73
CA MET A 170 8.78 8.66 0.34
C MET A 170 8.83 7.21 -0.17
N ILE A 171 7.66 6.64 -0.47
CA ILE A 171 7.48 5.24 -0.87
C ILE A 171 6.47 5.15 -2.03
N SER A 172 6.35 4.01 -2.69
CA SER A 172 5.25 3.78 -3.63
C SER A 172 3.90 3.82 -2.91
N ALA A 173 2.83 4.21 -3.62
CA ALA A 173 1.46 3.98 -3.15
C ALA A 173 1.16 2.49 -2.89
N TRP A 174 1.92 1.60 -3.53
CA TRP A 174 1.80 0.15 -3.40
C TRP A 174 3.13 -0.51 -2.98
N PRO A 175 3.57 -0.33 -1.72
CA PRO A 175 4.83 -0.91 -1.27
C PRO A 175 4.73 -2.45 -1.23
N VAL A 176 5.85 -3.15 -1.46
CA VAL A 176 5.90 -4.62 -1.33
C VAL A 176 6.02 -4.98 0.16
N ARG A 177 4.86 -5.17 0.81
CA ARG A 177 4.75 -5.54 2.24
C ARG A 177 4.16 -6.93 2.46
N GLY A 178 3.80 -7.67 1.41
CA GLY A 178 3.71 -9.13 1.46
C GLY A 178 5.06 -9.73 1.09
N GLY A 179 5.83 -10.16 2.09
CA GLY A 179 7.23 -10.57 1.94
C GLY A 179 7.40 -11.84 1.10
N PRO A 180 8.56 -12.00 0.43
CA PRO A 180 8.78 -13.11 -0.48
C PRO A 180 8.74 -14.47 0.23
N VAL A 181 8.11 -15.43 -0.43
CA VAL A 181 8.20 -16.86 -0.13
C VAL A 181 8.51 -17.59 -1.42
N VAL A 182 9.42 -18.57 -1.38
CA VAL A 182 9.91 -19.27 -2.59
C VAL A 182 9.78 -20.76 -2.38
N ALA A 183 9.21 -21.45 -3.38
CA ALA A 183 9.22 -22.90 -3.46
C ALA A 183 9.10 -23.33 -4.93
N ASP A 184 9.73 -24.45 -5.26
CA ASP A 184 9.69 -25.08 -6.59
C ASP A 184 10.07 -24.13 -7.75
N GLY A 185 11.05 -23.26 -7.51
CA GLY A 185 11.52 -22.27 -8.49
C GLY A 185 10.60 -21.06 -8.72
N VAL A 186 9.53 -20.91 -7.93
CA VAL A 186 8.58 -19.80 -8.04
C VAL A 186 8.59 -18.95 -6.78
N VAL A 187 8.73 -17.63 -6.94
CA VAL A 187 8.61 -16.64 -5.86
C VAL A 187 7.20 -16.05 -5.82
N TYR A 188 6.63 -15.98 -4.62
CA TYR A 188 5.33 -15.40 -4.33
C TYR A 188 5.49 -14.22 -3.38
N PHE A 189 4.82 -13.11 -3.68
CA PHE A 189 4.86 -11.88 -2.87
C PHE A 189 3.60 -11.04 -3.14
N ALA A 190 3.40 -9.98 -2.35
CA ALA A 190 2.29 -9.05 -2.56
C ALA A 190 2.67 -7.58 -2.33
N ALA A 191 2.04 -6.70 -3.11
CA ALA A 191 2.22 -5.25 -3.09
C ALA A 191 0.87 -4.54 -2.89
N GLY A 192 0.91 -3.33 -2.32
CA GLY A 192 -0.30 -2.60 -1.97
C GLY A 192 -0.71 -2.80 -0.52
N VAL A 193 -1.22 -1.74 0.10
CA VAL A 193 -1.69 -1.74 1.50
C VAL A 193 -3.20 -1.41 1.55
N TRP A 194 -3.66 -0.62 0.57
CA TRP A 194 -4.96 0.03 0.54
C TRP A 194 -5.85 -0.62 -0.53
N PRO A 195 -6.94 -1.33 -0.15
CA PRO A 195 -7.84 -1.94 -1.12
C PRO A 195 -8.41 -0.93 -2.14
N LEU A 196 -8.67 0.31 -1.70
CA LEU A 196 -9.14 1.42 -2.55
C LEU A 196 -8.11 1.93 -3.58
N GLU A 197 -6.81 1.70 -3.34
CA GLU A 197 -5.76 1.99 -4.31
C GLU A 197 -5.49 0.78 -5.22
N GLY A 198 -6.04 -0.40 -4.92
CA GLY A 198 -5.62 -1.68 -5.48
C GLY A 198 -4.56 -2.41 -4.64
N VAL A 199 -4.58 -3.74 -4.73
CA VAL A 199 -3.57 -4.64 -4.14
C VAL A 199 -3.21 -5.71 -5.16
N PHE A 200 -1.97 -6.15 -5.14
CA PHE A 200 -1.41 -7.03 -6.18
C PHE A 200 -0.72 -8.23 -5.54
N LEU A 201 -1.06 -9.43 -5.99
CA LEU A 201 -0.37 -10.66 -5.64
C LEU A 201 0.27 -11.24 -6.89
N TYR A 202 1.46 -11.82 -6.75
CA TYR A 202 2.24 -12.34 -7.88
C TYR A 202 2.81 -13.72 -7.59
N ALA A 203 2.94 -14.50 -8.65
CA ALA A 203 3.92 -15.56 -8.79
C ALA A 203 4.85 -15.23 -9.97
N LEU A 204 6.16 -15.23 -9.73
CA LEU A 204 7.19 -15.09 -10.77
C LEU A 204 8.13 -16.30 -10.74
N GLU A 205 8.70 -16.65 -11.89
CA GLU A 205 9.84 -17.56 -11.95
C GLU A 205 11.04 -16.91 -11.22
N ALA A 206 11.59 -17.58 -10.21
CA ALA A 206 12.62 -17.02 -9.32
C ALA A 206 13.94 -16.69 -10.05
N THR A 207 14.26 -17.44 -11.10
CA THR A 207 15.49 -17.29 -11.91
C THR A 207 15.41 -16.12 -12.90
N SER A 208 14.27 -15.91 -13.54
CA SER A 208 14.12 -14.96 -14.66
C SER A 208 13.30 -13.71 -14.33
N GLY A 209 12.51 -13.74 -13.25
CA GLY A 209 11.52 -12.72 -12.93
C GLY A 209 10.29 -12.73 -13.84
N LYS A 210 10.16 -13.73 -14.73
CA LYS A 210 9.02 -13.86 -15.65
C LYS A 210 7.72 -14.11 -14.87
N LEU A 211 6.67 -13.40 -15.26
CA LEU A 211 5.33 -13.57 -14.71
C LEU A 211 4.80 -14.99 -14.96
N VAL A 212 4.36 -15.66 -13.89
CA VAL A 212 3.59 -16.91 -13.95
C VAL A 212 2.10 -16.59 -13.86
N TRP A 213 1.70 -15.84 -12.82
CA TRP A 213 0.35 -15.27 -12.67
C TRP A 213 0.38 -14.01 -11.80
N HIS A 214 -0.65 -13.18 -11.91
CA HIS A 214 -0.95 -12.14 -10.92
C HIS A 214 -2.45 -12.13 -10.56
N ASN A 215 -2.78 -11.51 -9.43
CA ASN A 215 -4.14 -11.20 -9.02
C ASN A 215 -4.18 -9.74 -8.55
N ASP A 216 -5.08 -8.94 -9.14
CA ASP A 216 -5.32 -7.55 -8.72
C ASP A 216 -6.79 -7.25 -8.35
N SER A 217 -7.65 -8.27 -8.30
CA SER A 217 -9.05 -8.17 -7.89
C SER A 217 -9.28 -8.45 -6.39
N ALA A 218 -8.27 -8.93 -5.65
CA ALA A 218 -8.40 -9.27 -4.23
C ALA A 218 -8.61 -8.04 -3.31
N GLY A 219 -8.45 -6.82 -3.83
CA GLY A 219 -8.73 -5.55 -3.15
C GLY A 219 -10.17 -5.06 -3.29
N THR A 220 -11.02 -5.74 -4.07
CA THR A 220 -12.38 -5.29 -4.40
C THR A 220 -13.39 -6.41 -4.20
N ILE A 221 -13.56 -6.78 -2.93
CA ILE A 221 -14.47 -7.79 -2.41
C ILE A 221 -15.55 -7.05 -1.60
N PHE A 222 -16.80 -7.12 -2.03
CA PHE A 222 -17.92 -6.74 -1.16
C PHE A 222 -18.23 -7.88 -0.18
N GLY A 223 -18.37 -7.56 1.11
CA GLY A 223 -18.70 -8.58 2.09
C GLY A 223 -18.54 -8.13 3.55
N PRO A 224 -18.56 -9.09 4.49
CA PRO A 224 -18.55 -8.81 5.92
C PRO A 224 -17.20 -8.25 6.38
N GLN A 225 -17.30 -7.10 7.04
CA GLN A 225 -16.27 -6.36 7.77
C GLN A 225 -16.41 -6.62 9.29
N PRO A 226 -15.43 -6.19 10.12
CA PRO A 226 -15.57 -6.25 11.57
C PRO A 226 -16.86 -5.55 12.04
N HIS A 227 -17.51 -6.13 13.05
CA HIS A 227 -18.87 -5.81 13.50
C HIS A 227 -20.04 -6.35 12.65
N GLY A 228 -19.78 -7.24 11.67
CA GLY A 228 -20.85 -7.83 10.86
C GLY A 228 -21.50 -6.82 9.92
N ALA A 229 -20.72 -5.81 9.56
CA ALA A 229 -21.09 -4.74 8.66
C ALA A 229 -20.69 -5.12 7.24
N GLU A 230 -21.49 -4.85 6.23
CA GLU A 230 -21.07 -5.06 4.84
C GLU A 230 -20.43 -3.78 4.27
N SER A 231 -19.32 -3.95 3.55
CA SER A 231 -18.70 -2.88 2.76
C SER A 231 -17.86 -3.47 1.63
N LEU A 232 -17.62 -2.67 0.58
CA LEU A 232 -16.51 -2.93 -0.34
C LEU A 232 -15.18 -2.78 0.42
N GLY A 233 -14.24 -3.69 0.15
CA GLY A 233 -12.92 -3.74 0.76
C GLY A 233 -12.14 -4.92 0.22
N GLY A 234 -11.17 -5.47 0.96
CA GLY A 234 -10.46 -6.65 0.50
C GLY A 234 -9.23 -7.00 1.32
N VAL A 235 -8.36 -7.78 0.69
CA VAL A 235 -7.04 -8.18 1.21
C VAL A 235 -6.16 -6.93 1.37
N SER A 236 -5.49 -6.78 2.51
CA SER A 236 -4.50 -5.71 2.78
C SER A 236 -3.16 -6.36 3.12
N PRO A 237 -2.40 -6.81 2.12
CA PRO A 237 -1.30 -7.76 2.33
C PRO A 237 -0.14 -7.10 3.09
N GLN A 238 0.10 -7.58 4.31
CA GLN A 238 1.18 -7.11 5.18
C GLN A 238 1.66 -8.26 6.05
N GLY A 239 2.89 -8.70 5.81
CA GLY A 239 3.53 -9.74 6.59
C GLY A 239 4.27 -10.80 5.78
N TYR A 240 4.68 -11.85 6.49
CA TYR A 240 5.39 -13.00 5.93
C TYR A 240 4.44 -14.04 5.35
N LEU A 241 4.39 -14.13 4.02
CA LEU A 241 3.62 -15.15 3.31
C LEU A 241 4.15 -16.56 3.64
N ALA A 242 3.26 -17.56 3.58
CA ALA A 242 3.59 -18.97 3.79
C ALA A 242 2.96 -19.85 2.71
N LEU A 243 3.58 -21.00 2.44
CA LEU A 243 3.12 -21.99 1.46
C LEU A 243 2.92 -23.35 2.13
N GLN A 244 1.85 -24.05 1.78
CA GLN A 244 1.74 -25.48 2.03
C GLN A 244 0.86 -26.17 0.98
N GLY A 245 1.45 -27.10 0.23
CA GLY A 245 0.76 -27.77 -0.89
C GLY A 245 0.26 -26.76 -1.92
N GLU A 246 -1.05 -26.76 -2.17
CA GLU A 246 -1.74 -25.88 -3.12
C GLU A 246 -2.13 -24.52 -2.54
N ASP A 247 -1.83 -24.26 -1.27
CA ASP A 247 -2.29 -23.07 -0.54
C ASP A 247 -1.16 -22.06 -0.35
N LEU A 248 -1.39 -20.85 -0.85
CA LEU A 248 -0.62 -19.64 -0.56
C LEU A 248 -1.36 -18.83 0.50
N VAL A 249 -0.74 -18.65 1.66
CA VAL A 249 -1.30 -17.90 2.79
C VAL A 249 -0.68 -16.51 2.85
N VAL A 250 -1.55 -15.50 2.89
CA VAL A 250 -1.20 -14.08 2.77
C VAL A 250 -1.68 -13.32 4.01
N PRO A 251 -0.79 -13.05 4.98
CA PRO A 251 -1.09 -12.21 6.13
C PRO A 251 -1.64 -10.84 5.75
N CYS A 252 -2.68 -10.41 6.46
CA CYS A 252 -3.41 -9.16 6.20
C CYS A 252 -3.25 -8.16 7.34
N GLY A 253 -2.02 -7.95 7.82
CA GLY A 253 -1.76 -7.03 8.92
C GLY A 253 -2.44 -7.49 10.23
N GLN A 254 -3.39 -6.73 10.77
CA GLN A 254 -4.17 -7.14 11.96
C GLN A 254 -5.36 -8.06 11.66
N ALA A 255 -5.65 -8.35 10.39
CA ALA A 255 -6.72 -9.23 9.97
C ALA A 255 -6.24 -10.68 9.77
N LEU A 256 -7.19 -11.62 9.66
CA LEU A 256 -6.89 -13.01 9.31
C LEU A 256 -6.19 -13.08 7.95
N PRO A 257 -5.22 -14.02 7.77
CA PRO A 257 -4.63 -14.27 6.47
C PRO A 257 -5.68 -14.69 5.43
N ALA A 258 -5.46 -14.28 4.19
CA ALA A 258 -6.18 -14.78 3.03
C ALA A 258 -5.52 -16.04 2.46
N TYR A 259 -6.32 -16.97 1.94
CA TYR A 259 -5.86 -18.17 1.25
C TYR A 259 -6.05 -18.01 -0.25
N PHE A 260 -5.00 -18.31 -1.01
CA PHE A 260 -4.98 -18.30 -2.46
C PHE A 260 -4.59 -19.66 -3.00
N ASP A 261 -5.09 -19.98 -4.19
CA ASP A 261 -4.59 -21.08 -4.97
C ASP A 261 -3.17 -20.76 -5.48
N ARG A 262 -2.19 -21.57 -5.05
CA ARG A 262 -0.78 -21.38 -5.38
C ARG A 262 -0.52 -21.44 -6.89
N SER A 263 -1.28 -22.27 -7.63
CA SER A 263 -1.06 -22.51 -9.05
C SER A 263 -1.68 -21.45 -9.96
N THR A 264 -2.80 -20.85 -9.54
CA THR A 264 -3.58 -19.90 -10.37
C THR A 264 -3.69 -18.48 -9.81
N GLY A 265 -3.28 -18.23 -8.56
CA GLY A 265 -3.47 -16.95 -7.90
C GLY A 265 -4.92 -16.62 -7.56
N ARG A 266 -5.86 -17.56 -7.72
CA ARG A 266 -7.27 -17.34 -7.41
C ARG A 266 -7.49 -17.33 -5.89
N LEU A 267 -8.20 -16.34 -5.39
CA LEU A 267 -8.63 -16.29 -3.98
C LEU A 267 -9.50 -17.53 -3.66
N LYS A 268 -9.11 -18.28 -2.63
CA LYS A 268 -9.84 -19.44 -2.08
C LYS A 268 -10.72 -19.03 -0.91
N GLU A 269 -10.16 -18.31 0.05
CA GLU A 269 -10.86 -17.88 1.27
C GLU A 269 -10.29 -16.55 1.77
N PHE A 270 -11.17 -15.59 2.07
CA PHE A 270 -10.86 -14.43 2.90
C PHE A 270 -12.14 -13.92 3.55
N ALA A 271 -12.11 -13.67 4.86
CA ALA A 271 -13.21 -13.08 5.60
C ALA A 271 -12.66 -12.24 6.77
N LEU A 272 -13.17 -11.03 6.95
CA LEU A 272 -12.85 -10.22 8.11
C LEU A 272 -13.73 -10.65 9.29
N PRO A 273 -13.15 -11.00 10.45
CA PRO A 273 -13.90 -11.69 11.49
C PRO A 273 -14.93 -10.79 12.19
N THR A 274 -16.09 -11.38 12.50
CA THR A 274 -17.06 -10.82 13.44
C THR A 274 -16.41 -10.54 14.81
N PRO A 275 -16.92 -9.59 15.61
CA PRO A 275 -16.31 -9.22 16.89
C PRO A 275 -16.03 -10.43 17.80
N GLY A 276 -14.79 -10.52 18.30
CA GLY A 276 -14.36 -11.59 19.22
C GLY A 276 -13.97 -12.93 18.58
N ARG A 277 -13.81 -13.01 17.24
CA ARG A 277 -13.22 -14.19 16.58
C ARG A 277 -11.73 -14.01 16.25
N LEU A 278 -11.09 -15.14 15.89
CA LEU A 278 -9.65 -15.36 15.69
C LEU A 278 -8.91 -14.10 15.17
N PRO A 279 -7.97 -13.53 15.94
CA PRO A 279 -7.11 -12.48 15.43
C PRO A 279 -6.04 -13.09 14.51
N GLY A 280 -5.93 -12.53 13.31
CA GLY A 280 -4.71 -12.67 12.52
C GLY A 280 -3.65 -11.64 12.93
N GLY A 281 -2.51 -11.75 12.27
CA GLY A 281 -1.33 -10.93 12.50
C GLY A 281 -0.46 -10.85 11.24
N TRP A 282 0.67 -10.15 11.34
CA TRP A 282 1.64 -9.92 10.28
C TRP A 282 2.46 -11.16 9.87
N PHE A 283 2.09 -12.34 10.32
CA PHE A 283 2.66 -13.60 9.84
C PHE A 283 1.68 -14.74 10.09
N ALA A 284 1.92 -15.86 9.41
CA ALA A 284 1.39 -17.16 9.78
C ALA A 284 2.48 -18.22 9.56
N ALA A 285 2.33 -19.38 10.21
CA ALA A 285 3.18 -20.54 10.03
C ALA A 285 2.32 -21.81 9.95
N PHE A 286 2.90 -22.94 9.54
CA PHE A 286 2.23 -24.23 9.56
C PHE A 286 2.85 -25.17 10.59
N GLN A 287 2.03 -26.00 11.21
CA GLN A 287 2.52 -27.04 12.11
C GLN A 287 3.29 -28.12 11.34
N ARG A 288 4.47 -28.51 11.83
CA ARG A 288 5.31 -29.54 11.21
C ARG A 288 4.51 -30.83 11.00
N GLY A 289 4.39 -31.26 9.74
CA GLY A 289 3.68 -32.49 9.36
C GLY A 289 2.14 -32.42 9.37
N SER A 290 1.53 -31.27 9.69
CA SER A 290 0.08 -31.05 9.60
C SER A 290 -0.26 -29.91 8.65
N LYS A 291 -1.53 -29.82 8.23
CA LYS A 291 -2.08 -28.68 7.48
C LYS A 291 -2.57 -27.54 8.38
N ASP A 292 -2.40 -27.67 9.69
CA ASP A 292 -2.90 -26.70 10.67
C ASP A 292 -2.09 -25.38 10.65
N LEU A 293 -2.80 -24.27 10.49
CA LEU A 293 -2.21 -22.94 10.56
C LEU A 293 -1.94 -22.54 12.02
N LEU A 294 -0.69 -22.19 12.30
CA LEU A 294 -0.23 -21.65 13.58
C LEU A 294 -0.21 -20.11 13.54
N LEU A 295 -0.85 -19.53 14.55
CA LEU A 295 -0.85 -18.09 14.86
C LEU A 295 -0.37 -17.92 16.30
N ASP A 296 0.41 -16.86 16.60
CA ASP A 296 0.89 -16.62 17.96
C ASP A 296 -0.10 -15.77 18.78
N ALA A 297 -0.57 -16.33 19.89
CA ALA A 297 -1.50 -15.66 20.81
C ALA A 297 -0.92 -14.39 21.46
N GLN A 298 0.42 -14.30 21.62
CA GLN A 298 1.11 -13.14 22.22
C GLN A 298 1.23 -11.96 21.24
N VAL A 299 1.47 -12.25 19.95
CA VAL A 299 1.46 -11.23 18.90
C VAL A 299 0.04 -10.69 18.67
N ASN A 300 -0.97 -11.51 18.96
CA ASN A 300 -2.36 -11.26 18.63
C ASN A 300 -3.25 -10.86 19.83
N SER A 301 -2.66 -10.37 20.92
CA SER A 301 -3.38 -9.78 22.07
C SER A 301 -3.27 -8.25 22.10
N ASP A 302 -4.31 -7.55 22.58
CA ASP A 302 -4.30 -6.09 22.78
C ASP A 302 -5.27 -5.65 23.89
N GLN A 303 -5.09 -4.45 24.44
CA GLN A 303 -5.93 -3.87 25.49
C GLN A 303 -7.10 -3.08 24.90
N HIS A 304 -8.33 -3.41 25.32
CA HIS A 304 -9.54 -2.64 25.05
C HIS A 304 -10.14 -2.12 26.36
N GLU A 305 -9.94 -0.82 26.63
CA GLU A 305 -10.42 -0.17 27.87
C GLU A 305 -9.85 -0.86 29.12
N ASP A 306 -10.72 -1.38 29.99
CA ASP A 306 -10.36 -2.07 31.24
C ASP A 306 -9.91 -3.53 31.04
N LYS A 307 -9.96 -4.06 29.81
CA LYS A 307 -9.78 -5.49 29.52
C LYS A 307 -8.67 -5.75 28.51
N VAL A 308 -7.83 -6.75 28.79
CA VAL A 308 -6.93 -7.32 27.78
C VAL A 308 -7.69 -8.43 27.05
N HIS A 309 -7.80 -8.32 25.73
CA HIS A 309 -8.31 -9.42 24.91
C HIS A 309 -7.14 -10.24 24.40
N GLN A 310 -7.05 -11.49 24.86
CA GLN A 310 -6.08 -12.44 24.36
C GLN A 310 -6.56 -13.05 23.04
N GLY A 311 -5.61 -13.25 22.12
CA GLY A 311 -5.89 -13.92 20.87
C GLY A 311 -6.01 -15.43 21.02
N LYS A 312 -6.74 -16.04 20.08
CA LYS A 312 -6.65 -17.48 19.85
C LYS A 312 -5.39 -17.77 19.04
N GLY A 313 -4.64 -18.79 19.44
CA GLY A 313 -3.37 -19.20 18.83
C GLY A 313 -2.53 -20.02 19.80
N THR A 314 -1.35 -20.44 19.36
CA THR A 314 -0.36 -21.14 20.19
C THR A 314 0.67 -20.12 20.67
N PRO A 315 0.84 -19.90 21.99
CA PRO A 315 1.84 -18.95 22.49
C PRO A 315 3.26 -19.33 22.08
N GLY A 316 4.07 -18.35 21.70
CA GLY A 316 5.50 -18.54 21.48
C GLY A 316 5.89 -19.07 20.09
N VAL A 317 4.92 -19.27 19.19
CA VAL A 317 5.19 -19.64 17.78
C VAL A 317 6.14 -18.63 17.12
N ARG A 318 6.02 -17.33 17.42
CA ARG A 318 6.91 -16.29 16.87
C ARG A 318 8.31 -16.32 17.52
N SER A 319 8.38 -16.70 18.80
CA SER A 319 9.56 -16.51 19.66
C SER A 319 10.30 -17.81 20.02
N THR A 320 10.05 -18.88 19.28
CA THR A 320 10.70 -20.19 19.45
C THR A 320 11.23 -20.70 18.11
N ILE A 321 12.42 -21.32 18.15
CA ILE A 321 12.99 -22.14 17.06
C ILE A 321 13.38 -23.52 17.60
N TYR A 322 13.53 -24.49 16.70
CA TYR A 322 13.98 -25.84 17.00
C TYR A 322 15.24 -26.16 16.19
N VAL A 323 16.26 -26.72 16.83
CA VAL A 323 17.57 -27.01 16.23
C VAL A 323 17.98 -28.42 16.65
N GLY A 324 17.87 -29.38 15.74
CA GLY A 324 17.80 -30.79 16.10
C GLY A 324 16.65 -31.04 17.08
N ASP A 325 16.95 -31.71 18.20
CA ASP A 325 16.00 -31.95 19.29
C ASP A 325 15.95 -30.81 20.33
N ARG A 326 16.76 -29.75 20.17
CA ARG A 326 16.83 -28.64 21.14
C ARG A 326 15.85 -27.52 20.79
N GLU A 327 15.04 -27.14 21.76
CA GLU A 327 14.23 -25.91 21.72
C GLU A 327 15.10 -24.70 22.13
N PHE A 328 14.92 -23.57 21.43
CA PHE A 328 15.47 -22.27 21.80
C PHE A 328 14.37 -21.21 21.81
N LYS A 329 14.22 -20.51 22.94
CA LYS A 329 13.25 -19.43 23.16
C LYS A 329 13.92 -18.07 23.21
N PHE A 330 13.26 -17.04 22.65
CA PHE A 330 13.80 -15.67 22.65
C PHE A 330 13.82 -15.01 24.04
N SER A 331 13.26 -15.68 25.04
CA SER A 331 13.37 -15.32 26.46
C SER A 331 14.57 -15.94 27.18
N GLU A 332 15.40 -16.74 26.51
CA GLU A 332 16.61 -17.31 27.09
C GLU A 332 17.73 -16.27 27.21
N GLU A 333 18.42 -16.29 28.35
CA GLU A 333 19.67 -15.55 28.52
C GLU A 333 20.80 -16.28 27.78
N LEU A 334 21.41 -15.61 26.80
CA LEU A 334 22.50 -16.17 26.01
C LEU A 334 23.81 -15.39 26.22
N PRO A 335 24.99 -16.05 26.19
CA PRO A 335 26.27 -15.43 26.50
C PRO A 335 26.57 -14.17 25.68
N GLY A 336 26.74 -13.05 26.38
CA GLY A 336 27.15 -11.78 25.78
C GLY A 336 26.07 -11.05 24.96
N ILE A 337 24.82 -11.53 24.95
CA ILE A 337 23.69 -10.85 24.33
C ILE A 337 22.98 -9.97 25.39
N THR A 338 22.56 -8.77 25.01
CA THR A 338 21.82 -7.85 25.89
C THR A 338 20.58 -7.30 25.20
N GLY A 339 19.56 -6.95 25.99
CA GLY A 339 18.26 -6.48 25.52
C GLY A 339 17.39 -7.58 24.90
N ASP A 340 16.15 -7.21 24.52
CA ASP A 340 15.16 -8.14 23.99
C ASP A 340 15.61 -8.77 22.67
N ILE A 341 15.60 -10.10 22.59
CA ILE A 341 15.87 -10.82 21.35
C ILE A 341 14.71 -10.64 20.38
N HIS A 342 15.02 -10.18 19.17
CA HIS A 342 14.06 -10.05 18.08
C HIS A 342 13.92 -11.37 17.32
N THR A 343 15.04 -12.02 16.96
CA THR A 343 15.05 -13.26 16.18
C THR A 343 16.29 -14.10 16.46
N MET A 344 16.18 -15.41 16.18
CA MET A 344 17.25 -16.40 16.23
C MET A 344 17.18 -17.30 15.00
N LEU A 345 18.33 -17.78 14.52
CA LEU A 345 18.42 -18.85 13.53
C LEU A 345 19.70 -19.67 13.74
N ALA A 346 19.72 -20.92 13.26
CA ALA A 346 20.88 -21.81 13.35
C ALA A 346 21.29 -22.34 11.96
N ALA A 347 22.54 -22.10 11.59
CA ALA A 347 23.18 -22.48 10.32
C ALA A 347 24.71 -22.34 10.44
N ASP A 348 25.49 -22.98 9.53
CA ASP A 348 26.97 -22.95 9.53
C ASP A 348 27.59 -23.33 10.90
N GLY A 349 26.94 -24.24 11.63
CA GLY A 349 27.33 -24.67 12.97
C GLY A 349 27.24 -23.57 14.06
N LYS A 350 26.52 -22.48 13.79
CA LYS A 350 26.41 -21.29 14.65
C LYS A 350 24.95 -20.95 14.96
N LEU A 351 24.72 -20.36 16.13
CA LEU A 351 23.47 -19.68 16.46
C LEU A 351 23.63 -18.17 16.20
N PHE A 352 22.84 -17.63 15.29
CA PHE A 352 22.80 -16.19 15.02
C PHE A 352 21.62 -15.56 15.75
N VAL A 353 21.83 -14.42 16.39
CA VAL A 353 20.83 -13.73 17.23
C VAL A 353 20.82 -12.24 16.93
N VAL A 354 19.64 -11.68 16.69
CA VAL A 354 19.43 -10.23 16.54
C VAL A 354 18.56 -9.72 17.69
N ASN A 355 18.98 -8.65 18.36
CA ASN A 355 18.17 -7.97 19.36
C ASN A 355 17.34 -6.80 18.77
N ARG A 356 16.37 -6.29 19.53
CA ARG A 356 15.54 -5.14 19.11
C ARG A 356 16.32 -3.84 18.86
N ALA A 357 17.56 -3.73 19.34
CA ALA A 357 18.44 -2.60 19.06
C ALA A 357 19.15 -2.70 17.69
N GLY A 358 18.99 -3.81 16.96
CA GLY A 358 19.64 -4.03 15.66
C GLY A 358 21.06 -4.60 15.76
N GLN A 359 21.48 -5.10 16.92
CA GLN A 359 22.76 -5.80 17.06
C GLN A 359 22.61 -7.26 16.66
N LEU A 360 23.44 -7.69 15.71
CA LEU A 360 23.61 -9.07 15.27
C LEU A 360 24.77 -9.72 16.04
N HIS A 361 24.58 -10.97 16.45
CA HIS A 361 25.54 -11.76 17.22
C HIS A 361 25.67 -13.15 16.59
N ALA A 362 26.88 -13.70 16.57
CA ALA A 362 27.11 -15.11 16.20
C ALA A 362 27.70 -15.87 17.37
N LEU A 363 27.12 -17.02 17.71
CA LEU A 363 27.59 -17.91 18.77
C LEU A 363 27.98 -19.27 18.17
N GLY A 364 29.13 -19.79 18.57
CA GLY A 364 29.72 -21.03 18.06
C GLY A 364 30.34 -21.89 19.16
N ALA A 365 31.02 -22.98 18.77
CA ALA A 365 31.52 -23.99 19.71
C ALA A 365 32.78 -23.61 20.48
N ASN A 366 33.71 -22.90 19.84
CA ASN A 366 35.01 -22.59 20.42
C ASN A 366 34.96 -21.28 21.19
N GLU A 367 35.63 -21.20 22.34
CA GLU A 367 35.84 -19.93 23.04
C GLU A 367 36.91 -19.12 22.29
N PRO A 368 36.58 -17.95 21.70
CA PRO A 368 37.57 -17.16 20.98
C PRO A 368 38.50 -16.44 21.97
N GLU A 369 39.76 -16.27 21.59
CA GLU A 369 40.72 -15.46 22.37
C GLU A 369 40.23 -14.01 22.57
N GLN A 370 39.53 -13.47 21.56
CA GLN A 370 38.89 -12.17 21.61
C GLN A 370 37.60 -12.17 20.77
N VAL A 371 36.50 -11.68 21.35
CA VAL A 371 35.25 -11.43 20.62
C VAL A 371 35.44 -10.25 19.66
N VAL A 372 35.25 -10.49 18.36
CA VAL A 372 35.32 -9.43 17.33
C VAL A 372 34.07 -8.55 17.42
N ARG A 373 34.23 -7.22 17.37
CA ARG A 373 33.10 -6.27 17.48
C ARG A 373 33.11 -5.28 16.32
N HIS A 374 32.14 -5.42 15.44
CA HIS A 374 31.94 -4.54 14.28
C HIS A 374 31.00 -3.40 14.63
N THR A 375 31.55 -2.19 14.71
CA THR A 375 30.79 -0.94 14.89
C THR A 375 31.18 0.02 13.78
N ALA A 376 30.19 0.63 13.11
CA ALA A 376 30.47 1.66 12.12
C ALA A 376 31.07 2.91 12.77
N THR A 377 32.21 3.36 12.28
CA THR A 377 32.67 4.75 12.50
C THR A 377 31.94 5.63 11.49
N LEU A 378 31.36 6.74 11.95
CA LEU A 378 30.61 7.65 11.08
C LEU A 378 31.57 8.67 10.46
N ASP A 379 31.50 8.80 9.14
CA ASP A 379 32.26 9.80 8.39
C ASP A 379 31.68 11.20 8.59
N SER A 380 32.56 12.21 8.62
CA SER A 380 32.14 13.61 8.58
C SER A 380 31.80 14.02 7.15
N LEU A 381 30.73 14.80 6.97
CA LEU A 381 30.43 15.39 5.66
C LEU A 381 31.58 16.31 5.21
N PRO A 382 31.91 16.35 3.89
CA PRO A 382 32.97 17.19 3.37
C PRO A 382 32.75 18.67 3.70
N GLN A 383 33.78 19.32 4.25
CA GLN A 383 33.72 20.75 4.52
C GLN A 383 33.80 21.56 3.20
N PRO A 384 32.97 22.60 3.03
CA PRO A 384 32.94 23.38 1.80
C PRO A 384 34.24 24.19 1.59
N THR A 385 34.98 23.90 0.51
CA THR A 385 36.26 24.55 0.17
C THR A 385 36.11 25.88 -0.58
N SER A 386 34.88 26.31 -0.87
CA SER A 386 34.57 27.56 -1.58
C SER A 386 33.17 28.05 -1.20
N PRO A 387 32.84 29.35 -1.32
CA PRO A 387 31.51 29.85 -1.00
C PRO A 387 30.38 29.10 -1.77
N PRO A 388 29.21 28.91 -1.15
CA PRO A 388 28.04 28.36 -1.86
C PRO A 388 27.57 29.32 -2.97
N SER A 389 27.08 28.75 -4.07
CA SER A 389 26.53 29.52 -5.20
C SER A 389 25.26 30.29 -4.79
N PRO A 390 24.85 31.32 -5.54
CA PRO A 390 23.60 32.04 -5.31
C PRO A 390 22.39 31.09 -5.21
N PHE A 391 22.30 30.07 -6.07
CA PHE A 391 21.30 29.02 -6.00
C PHE A 391 21.31 28.24 -4.68
N ILE A 392 22.47 27.75 -4.22
CA ILE A 392 22.56 27.01 -2.94
C ILE A 392 22.20 27.92 -1.77
N ARG A 393 22.74 29.15 -1.71
CA ARG A 393 22.42 30.15 -0.67
C ARG A 393 20.94 30.45 -0.62
N GLN A 394 20.33 30.73 -1.78
CA GLN A 394 18.91 31.04 -1.86
C GLN A 394 18.04 29.84 -1.52
N THR A 395 18.47 28.62 -1.83
CA THR A 395 17.75 27.39 -1.48
C THR A 395 17.75 27.16 0.04
N VAL A 396 18.91 27.25 0.70
CA VAL A 396 18.99 27.14 2.17
C VAL A 396 18.27 28.30 2.87
N ALA A 397 18.36 29.53 2.35
CA ALA A 397 17.61 30.66 2.89
C ALA A 397 16.10 30.51 2.69
N SER A 398 15.65 29.99 1.55
CA SER A 398 14.23 29.72 1.26
C SER A 398 13.69 28.52 2.03
N ALA A 399 14.55 27.58 2.42
CA ALA A 399 14.20 26.53 3.38
C ALA A 399 13.62 27.16 4.63
N GLY A 400 14.36 28.07 5.29
CA GLY A 400 13.90 29.00 6.34
C GLY A 400 13.25 28.38 7.59
N LYS A 401 12.92 27.09 7.53
CA LYS A 401 12.22 26.23 8.48
C LYS A 401 13.21 25.19 8.97
N ARG A 402 13.08 24.82 10.24
CA ARG A 402 13.91 23.75 10.80
C ARG A 402 13.44 22.39 10.29
N HIS A 403 12.13 22.15 10.20
CA HIS A 403 11.54 20.83 9.93
C HIS A 403 10.58 20.87 8.74
N GLY A 404 10.44 19.73 8.07
CA GLY A 404 9.72 19.64 6.79
C GLY A 404 10.42 18.74 5.78
N TYR A 405 10.10 18.92 4.49
CA TYR A 405 10.70 18.17 3.38
C TYR A 405 11.31 19.10 2.31
N ALA A 406 12.50 18.75 1.84
CA ALA A 406 13.11 19.31 0.64
C ALA A 406 13.06 18.27 -0.49
N LEU A 407 12.53 18.64 -1.66
CA LEU A 407 12.63 17.86 -2.89
C LEU A 407 13.73 18.44 -3.78
N VAL A 408 14.67 17.61 -4.22
CA VAL A 408 15.73 17.97 -5.17
C VAL A 408 15.48 17.22 -6.48
N TRP A 409 15.14 17.99 -7.52
CA TRP A 409 14.72 17.51 -8.83
C TRP A 409 15.92 17.48 -9.79
N GLY A 410 16.59 16.33 -9.85
CA GLY A 410 17.89 16.19 -10.51
C GLY A 410 19.03 16.69 -9.62
N ILE A 411 20.15 15.96 -9.61
CA ILE A 411 21.33 16.25 -8.79
C ILE A 411 22.46 16.69 -9.70
N GLU A 412 22.48 17.98 -10.05
CA GLU A 412 23.61 18.58 -10.78
C GLU A 412 24.79 18.93 -9.87
N ASN A 413 24.52 19.31 -8.62
CA ASN A 413 25.54 19.75 -7.69
C ASN A 413 25.33 19.15 -6.31
N GLU A 414 26.16 18.17 -5.96
CA GLU A 414 26.11 17.45 -4.68
C GLU A 414 26.27 18.38 -3.46
N ARG A 415 26.91 19.55 -3.62
CA ARG A 415 27.07 20.53 -2.54
C ARG A 415 25.74 21.12 -2.08
N LEU A 416 24.69 21.07 -2.90
CA LEU A 416 23.34 21.44 -2.48
C LEU A 416 22.82 20.48 -1.40
N LEU A 417 22.99 19.17 -1.61
CA LEU A 417 22.56 18.15 -0.67
C LEU A 417 23.31 18.28 0.66
N ASP A 418 24.63 18.52 0.59
CA ASP A 418 25.48 18.72 1.76
C ASP A 418 25.07 19.97 2.56
N ALA A 419 24.79 21.09 1.88
CA ALA A 419 24.31 22.32 2.52
C ALA A 419 22.92 22.14 3.16
N LEU A 420 21.97 21.50 2.47
CA LEU A 420 20.66 21.19 3.03
C LEU A 420 20.74 20.28 4.26
N LEU A 421 21.68 19.32 4.28
CA LEU A 421 21.90 18.41 5.40
C LEU A 421 22.56 19.10 6.61
N ALA A 422 23.51 20.00 6.37
CA ALA A 422 24.27 20.70 7.41
C ALA A 422 23.53 21.90 8.01
N GLU A 423 22.81 22.68 7.19
CA GLU A 423 22.22 23.97 7.59
C GLU A 423 20.72 23.87 7.94
N THR A 424 20.06 22.74 7.66
CA THR A 424 18.64 22.51 7.96
C THR A 424 18.41 21.18 8.69
N ARG A 425 17.20 20.99 9.27
CA ARG A 425 16.72 19.66 9.71
C ARG A 425 15.62 19.10 8.79
N LEU A 426 15.50 19.62 7.56
CA LEU A 426 14.56 19.11 6.55
C LEU A 426 14.95 17.69 6.13
N ARG A 427 13.97 16.81 5.93
CA ARG A 427 14.20 15.53 5.26
C ARG A 427 14.44 15.78 3.78
N VAL A 428 15.61 15.40 3.29
CA VAL A 428 16.00 15.61 1.89
C VAL A 428 15.56 14.40 1.08
N ILE A 429 14.76 14.64 0.05
CA ILE A 429 14.35 13.65 -0.95
C ILE A 429 14.93 14.14 -2.27
N ALA A 430 15.74 13.31 -2.92
CA ALA A 430 16.28 13.61 -4.24
C ALA A 430 15.93 12.48 -5.23
N ALA A 431 15.91 12.79 -6.52
CA ALA A 431 15.80 11.80 -7.58
C ALA A 431 16.72 12.18 -8.74
N ASP A 432 17.36 11.18 -9.33
CA ASP A 432 18.26 11.35 -10.47
C ASP A 432 18.32 10.05 -11.30
N ALA A 433 18.40 10.20 -12.63
CA ALA A 433 18.44 9.08 -13.56
C ALA A 433 19.81 8.36 -13.60
N ASP A 434 20.90 9.01 -13.17
CA ASP A 434 22.22 8.38 -13.09
C ASP A 434 22.32 7.48 -11.85
N ALA A 435 22.01 6.20 -12.06
CA ALA A 435 22.08 5.16 -11.04
C ALA A 435 23.49 4.97 -10.43
N ALA A 436 24.57 5.32 -11.15
CA ALA A 436 25.94 5.21 -10.63
C ALA A 436 26.26 6.37 -9.66
N LYS A 437 25.93 7.61 -10.05
CA LYS A 437 25.97 8.79 -9.17
C LYS A 437 25.11 8.60 -7.93
N VAL A 438 23.87 8.13 -8.10
CA VAL A 438 22.98 7.82 -6.97
C VAL A 438 23.60 6.74 -6.07
N ALA A 439 24.14 5.65 -6.60
CA ALA A 439 24.79 4.63 -5.78
C ALA A 439 26.02 5.14 -5.00
N ALA A 440 26.80 6.06 -5.57
CA ALA A 440 27.92 6.71 -4.88
C ALA A 440 27.44 7.62 -3.75
N LEU A 441 26.44 8.47 -4.00
CA LEU A 441 25.84 9.35 -2.99
C LEU A 441 25.18 8.56 -1.84
N ARG A 442 24.48 7.47 -2.15
CA ARG A 442 23.89 6.57 -1.14
C ARG A 442 24.97 6.03 -0.18
N ARG A 443 26.10 5.52 -0.71
CA ARG A 443 27.26 5.10 0.10
C ARG A 443 27.80 6.24 0.97
N ARG A 444 28.01 7.43 0.39
CA ARG A 444 28.56 8.60 1.12
C ARG A 444 27.69 9.00 2.31
N TYR A 445 26.37 9.08 2.11
CA TYR A 445 25.45 9.45 3.19
C TYR A 445 25.16 8.33 4.18
N ASP A 446 25.32 7.07 3.80
CA ASP A 446 25.22 5.93 4.71
C ASP A 446 26.44 5.84 5.63
N ALA A 447 27.64 6.05 5.09
CA ALA A 447 28.87 6.17 5.89
C ALA A 447 28.82 7.34 6.89
N ALA A 448 28.13 8.43 6.55
CA ALA A 448 27.85 9.55 7.46
C ALA A 448 26.68 9.30 8.43
N GLY A 449 25.98 8.16 8.36
CA GLY A 449 24.83 7.82 9.21
C GLY A 449 23.56 8.62 8.93
N LEU A 450 23.45 9.22 7.73
CA LEU A 450 22.34 10.10 7.32
C LEU A 450 21.39 9.45 6.30
N TYR A 451 21.84 8.44 5.57
CA TYR A 451 21.02 7.82 4.52
C TYR A 451 19.82 7.06 5.09
N GLY A 452 18.70 7.13 4.37
CA GLY A 452 17.40 6.65 4.83
C GLY A 452 16.58 7.75 5.49
N GLU A 453 16.78 7.99 6.80
CA GLU A 453 15.92 8.90 7.58
C GLU A 453 16.14 10.39 7.28
N ARG A 454 17.40 10.84 7.14
CA ARG A 454 17.73 12.26 6.91
C ARG A 454 17.78 12.60 5.43
N ILE A 455 18.30 11.70 4.60
CA ILE A 455 18.26 11.81 3.13
C ILE A 455 17.87 10.49 2.48
N THR A 456 16.94 10.53 1.53
CA THR A 456 16.69 9.43 0.58
C THR A 456 16.91 9.97 -0.84
N ILE A 457 17.56 9.16 -1.68
CA ILE A 457 17.84 9.47 -3.08
C ILE A 457 17.29 8.31 -3.91
N LEU A 458 16.42 8.59 -4.88
CA LEU A 458 15.80 7.63 -5.79
C LEU A 458 16.63 7.53 -7.09
N ALA A 459 16.89 6.31 -7.58
CA ALA A 459 17.57 6.08 -8.84
C ALA A 459 16.54 5.98 -9.98
N ASP A 460 15.87 7.10 -10.26
CA ASP A 460 14.85 7.20 -11.29
C ASP A 460 14.75 8.64 -11.82
N ASP A 461 14.22 8.80 -13.04
CA ASP A 461 13.99 10.11 -13.64
C ASP A 461 12.91 10.88 -12.84
N PRO A 462 13.23 12.06 -12.28
CA PRO A 462 12.27 12.86 -11.51
C PRO A 462 11.02 13.26 -12.32
N GLN A 463 11.09 13.32 -13.66
CA GLN A 463 9.94 13.60 -14.52
C GLN A 463 8.98 12.41 -14.65
N GLN A 464 9.45 11.19 -14.44
CA GLN A 464 8.63 9.96 -14.53
C GLN A 464 7.97 9.59 -13.19
N ILE A 465 8.45 10.16 -12.07
CA ILE A 465 7.87 9.94 -10.75
C ILE A 465 6.58 10.75 -10.61
N GLN A 466 5.49 10.08 -10.27
CA GLN A 466 4.23 10.73 -9.89
C GLN A 466 4.32 11.11 -8.41
N TRP A 467 4.91 12.28 -8.14
CA TRP A 467 5.14 12.80 -6.79
C TRP A 467 3.82 13.07 -6.04
N PRO A 468 3.80 12.93 -4.70
CA PRO A 468 2.67 13.39 -3.92
C PRO A 468 2.56 14.92 -4.02
N ARG A 469 1.33 15.43 -3.97
CA ARG A 469 1.08 16.87 -3.92
C ARG A 469 1.37 17.42 -2.51
N TYR A 470 1.56 18.73 -2.40
CA TYR A 470 1.46 19.49 -1.16
C TYR A 470 2.49 19.16 -0.04
N PHE A 471 3.57 18.42 -0.32
CA PHE A 471 4.50 17.97 0.73
C PHE A 471 5.81 18.77 0.84
N ALA A 472 6.26 19.40 -0.26
CA ALA A 472 7.57 20.02 -0.32
C ALA A 472 7.54 21.44 0.27
N ASP A 473 8.28 21.65 1.36
CA ASP A 473 8.56 22.99 1.89
C ASP A 473 9.51 23.75 0.97
N VAL A 474 10.51 23.03 0.41
CA VAL A 474 11.34 23.51 -0.68
C VAL A 474 11.41 22.51 -1.82
N LEU A 475 11.29 23.01 -3.04
CA LEU A 475 11.62 22.31 -4.28
C LEU A 475 12.87 22.96 -4.89
N CYS A 476 13.86 22.17 -5.25
CA CYS A 476 15.12 22.63 -5.84
C CYS A 476 15.20 22.07 -7.25
N VAL A 477 15.27 22.92 -8.27
CA VAL A 477 15.37 22.51 -9.68
C VAL A 477 16.56 23.19 -10.30
N ALA A 478 17.48 22.42 -10.87
CA ALA A 478 18.70 22.95 -11.49
C ALA A 478 18.48 23.43 -12.94
N GLY A 479 17.29 23.98 -13.24
CA GLY A 479 16.92 24.47 -14.57
C GLY A 479 15.62 25.26 -14.53
N ASP A 480 15.09 25.58 -15.71
CA ASP A 480 13.96 26.51 -15.91
C ASP A 480 12.61 26.05 -15.32
N GLY A 481 12.47 24.77 -14.96
CA GLY A 481 11.27 24.20 -14.35
C GLY A 481 10.07 24.02 -15.27
N GLN A 482 10.21 24.09 -16.60
CA GLN A 482 9.05 24.01 -17.52
C GLN A 482 8.28 22.67 -17.45
N HIS A 483 8.96 21.58 -17.08
CA HIS A 483 8.38 20.23 -16.95
C HIS A 483 8.10 19.81 -15.50
N VAL A 484 8.03 20.76 -14.57
CA VAL A 484 7.87 20.50 -13.14
C VAL A 484 6.41 20.66 -12.71
N ASP A 485 5.86 19.64 -12.03
CA ASP A 485 4.57 19.79 -11.36
C ASP A 485 4.73 20.56 -10.04
N PHE A 486 4.44 21.87 -10.07
CA PHE A 486 4.48 22.73 -8.89
C PHE A 486 3.41 22.40 -7.84
N GLN A 487 2.48 21.47 -8.11
CA GLN A 487 1.53 20.98 -7.10
C GLN A 487 2.22 20.23 -5.95
N VAL A 488 3.47 19.79 -6.10
CA VAL A 488 4.28 19.25 -4.99
C VAL A 488 4.53 20.27 -3.87
N LEU A 489 4.49 21.58 -4.18
CA LEU A 489 4.73 22.64 -3.19
C LEU A 489 3.65 22.65 -2.12
N ARG A 490 4.08 22.62 -0.86
CA ARG A 490 3.22 22.71 0.31
C ARG A 490 2.44 24.03 0.33
N PRO A 491 1.12 24.02 0.53
CA PRO A 491 0.34 25.23 0.83
C PRO A 491 0.87 25.96 2.06
N TYR A 492 0.50 27.23 2.23
CA TYR A 492 0.99 28.08 3.32
C TYR A 492 2.54 28.16 3.36
N GLY A 493 3.17 28.44 2.21
CA GLY A 493 4.58 28.87 2.16
C GLY A 493 5.59 27.83 1.69
N GLY A 494 5.23 26.89 0.81
CA GLY A 494 6.18 26.10 0.02
C GLY A 494 6.84 26.95 -1.07
N VAL A 495 8.13 26.70 -1.34
CA VAL A 495 8.95 27.51 -2.27
C VAL A 495 9.71 26.61 -3.25
N ALA A 496 9.58 26.83 -4.55
CA ALA A 496 10.54 26.32 -5.52
C ALA A 496 11.64 27.35 -5.77
N VAL A 497 12.88 26.88 -5.83
CA VAL A 497 14.06 27.62 -6.29
C VAL A 497 14.53 26.97 -7.58
N LEU A 498 14.52 27.75 -8.66
CA LEU A 498 14.90 27.35 -10.02
C LEU A 498 16.22 28.03 -10.38
N ALA A 499 17.16 27.27 -10.96
CA ALA A 499 18.41 27.82 -11.47
C ALA A 499 18.19 28.41 -12.88
N GLY A 500 18.38 29.72 -13.01
CA GLY A 500 18.05 30.47 -14.22
C GLY A 500 16.54 30.77 -14.37
N GLY A 501 16.22 31.60 -15.37
CA GLY A 501 14.86 32.01 -15.71
C GLY A 501 14.64 33.52 -15.58
N SER A 502 14.68 34.24 -16.71
CA SER A 502 14.24 35.64 -16.81
C SER A 502 12.71 35.79 -16.77
N GLU A 503 12.00 34.67 -16.94
CA GLU A 503 10.54 34.55 -16.94
C GLU A 503 10.15 33.33 -16.08
N PRO A 504 8.94 33.29 -15.51
CA PRO A 504 8.46 32.12 -14.78
C PRO A 504 8.08 30.97 -15.72
N PRO A 505 8.06 29.71 -15.23
CA PRO A 505 7.54 28.58 -15.99
C PRO A 505 6.13 28.85 -16.50
N GLN A 506 5.79 28.38 -17.71
CA GLN A 506 4.50 28.70 -18.35
C GLN A 506 3.30 28.31 -17.46
N VAL A 507 3.33 27.10 -16.91
CA VAL A 507 2.30 26.59 -15.98
C VAL A 507 2.12 27.48 -14.74
N VAL A 508 3.21 28.10 -14.25
CA VAL A 508 3.19 29.02 -13.11
C VAL A 508 2.64 30.38 -13.52
N ALA A 509 2.98 30.88 -14.70
CA ALA A 509 2.43 32.12 -15.25
C ALA A 509 0.91 32.03 -15.42
N GLU A 510 0.43 30.93 -16.02
CA GLU A 510 -0.99 30.63 -16.22
C GLU A 510 -1.73 30.50 -14.88
N ALA A 511 -1.21 29.69 -13.94
CA ALA A 511 -1.82 29.52 -12.63
C ALA A 511 -1.83 30.82 -11.80
N SER A 512 -0.80 31.67 -11.93
CA SER A 512 -0.74 32.98 -11.26
C SER A 512 -1.80 33.95 -11.81
N ALA A 513 -2.09 33.89 -13.11
CA ALA A 513 -3.12 34.70 -13.76
C ALA A 513 -4.54 34.29 -13.37
N THR A 514 -4.80 33.00 -13.18
CA THR A 514 -6.16 32.47 -12.90
C THR A 514 -6.50 32.38 -11.42
N SER A 515 -5.55 31.98 -10.56
CA SER A 515 -5.83 31.59 -9.17
C SER A 515 -5.13 32.45 -8.11
N LYS A 516 -4.07 33.18 -8.48
CA LYS A 516 -3.12 33.85 -7.56
C LYS A 516 -2.46 32.93 -6.51
N GLU A 517 -2.56 31.61 -6.68
CA GLU A 517 -1.99 30.62 -5.75
C GLU A 517 -0.46 30.69 -5.67
N PHE A 518 0.17 31.02 -6.81
CA PHE A 518 1.61 31.20 -6.93
C PHE A 518 1.98 32.67 -7.05
N THR A 519 3.14 33.02 -6.51
CA THR A 519 3.81 34.31 -6.70
C THR A 519 5.26 34.08 -7.10
N THR A 520 5.77 34.86 -8.05
CA THR A 520 7.11 34.66 -8.61
C THR A 520 8.03 35.83 -8.32
N GLU A 521 9.25 35.55 -7.85
CA GLU A 521 10.33 36.53 -7.66
C GLU A 521 11.45 36.18 -8.64
N LEU A 522 11.83 37.12 -9.53
CA LEU A 522 12.75 36.89 -10.65
C LEU A 522 14.07 37.65 -10.45
N SER A 523 15.16 37.07 -10.95
CA SER A 523 16.50 37.67 -10.99
C SER A 523 17.29 37.14 -12.18
N ALA A 524 18.47 37.68 -12.45
CA ALA A 524 19.32 37.20 -13.56
C ALA A 524 19.81 35.75 -13.40
N GLU A 525 19.82 35.22 -12.16
CA GLU A 525 20.38 33.89 -11.83
C GLU A 525 19.34 32.88 -11.35
N LEU A 526 18.17 33.34 -10.90
CA LEU A 526 17.18 32.54 -10.16
C LEU A 526 15.75 32.97 -10.44
N CYS A 527 14.85 32.00 -10.55
CA CYS A 527 13.41 32.16 -10.42
C CYS A 527 12.92 31.47 -9.13
N LEU A 528 12.15 32.20 -8.33
CA LEU A 528 11.56 31.74 -7.06
C LEU A 528 10.05 31.66 -7.22
N VAL A 529 9.47 30.46 -7.14
CA VAL A 529 8.01 30.25 -7.17
C VAL A 529 7.52 29.96 -5.76
N ARG A 530 6.63 30.77 -5.19
CA ARG A 530 6.09 30.57 -3.85
C ARG A 530 4.60 30.27 -3.90
N ARG A 531 4.15 29.21 -3.21
CA ARG A 531 2.74 28.91 -2.97
C ARG A 531 2.29 29.59 -1.68
N ARG A 532 1.45 30.64 -1.76
CA ARG A 532 1.10 31.47 -0.60
C ARG A 532 -0.35 31.21 -0.16
N GLY A 533 -0.56 30.93 1.12
CA GLY A 533 -1.89 30.81 1.72
C GLY A 533 -2.60 29.47 1.45
N PRO A 534 -3.95 29.43 1.55
CA PRO A 534 -4.76 28.24 1.34
C PRO A 534 -4.79 27.80 -0.13
N LEU A 535 -5.17 26.53 -0.35
CA LEU A 535 -5.60 26.05 -1.67
C LEU A 535 -6.92 26.72 -2.06
N THR A 536 -7.02 27.21 -3.30
CA THR A 536 -8.25 27.84 -3.83
C THR A 536 -9.40 26.84 -3.87
N GLY A 537 -10.47 27.11 -3.10
CA GLY A 537 -11.61 26.19 -2.93
C GLY A 537 -11.52 25.25 -1.71
N GLY A 538 -10.38 25.24 -1.01
CA GLY A 538 -10.23 24.56 0.27
C GLY A 538 -10.85 25.34 1.44
N THR A 539 -11.30 24.63 2.49
CA THR A 539 -11.97 25.23 3.66
C THR A 539 -11.34 24.81 4.99
N ASN A 540 -11.29 25.73 5.97
CA ASN A 540 -10.91 25.39 7.34
C ASN A 540 -12.09 24.75 8.08
N TYR A 541 -11.82 23.75 8.92
CA TYR A 541 -12.80 23.11 9.80
C TYR A 541 -12.57 23.45 11.28
N THR A 542 -13.53 24.15 11.89
CA THR A 542 -13.46 24.66 13.27
C THR A 542 -14.38 23.94 14.26
N GLY A 543 -14.85 22.73 13.91
CA GLY A 543 -15.69 21.89 14.79
C GLY A 543 -17.20 22.10 14.65
N GLY A 544 -17.63 22.84 13.63
CA GLY A 544 -19.04 23.21 13.38
C GLY A 544 -19.87 22.20 12.58
N TRP A 545 -19.35 20.99 12.30
CA TRP A 545 -20.02 19.92 11.52
C TRP A 545 -20.44 20.31 10.09
N ARG A 546 -19.77 21.31 9.50
CA ARG A 546 -19.92 21.77 8.10
C ARG A 546 -18.56 22.20 7.56
N SER A 547 -18.27 21.86 6.30
CA SER A 547 -16.99 22.16 5.65
C SER A 547 -17.12 21.93 4.14
N GLU A 548 -17.54 22.97 3.41
CA GLU A 548 -17.91 22.89 1.98
C GLU A 548 -16.65 22.94 1.10
N ASP A 549 -15.72 22.02 1.33
CA ASP A 549 -14.44 21.96 0.63
C ASP A 549 -14.64 21.49 -0.81
N ALA A 550 -14.40 22.37 -1.78
CA ALA A 550 -14.66 22.11 -3.19
C ALA A 550 -13.60 21.21 -3.83
N LEU A 551 -12.39 21.14 -3.25
CA LEU A 551 -11.28 20.35 -3.79
C LEU A 551 -11.34 18.89 -3.37
N VAL A 552 -11.97 18.58 -2.24
CA VAL A 552 -12.20 17.19 -1.83
C VAL A 552 -13.31 16.61 -2.71
N ARG A 553 -12.95 15.83 -3.74
CA ARG A 553 -13.89 15.21 -4.69
C ARG A 553 -13.43 13.83 -5.14
N ALA A 554 -14.38 12.97 -5.50
CA ALA A 554 -14.09 11.68 -6.12
C ALA A 554 -13.48 11.87 -7.54
N PRO A 555 -12.58 10.97 -7.99
CA PRO A 555 -11.97 9.89 -7.21
C PRO A 555 -10.94 10.41 -6.19
N LEU A 556 -10.77 9.69 -5.07
CA LEU A 556 -9.85 10.05 -3.98
C LEU A 556 -8.79 8.97 -3.80
N GLY A 557 -7.52 9.37 -3.71
CA GLY A 557 -6.37 8.50 -3.43
C GLY A 557 -5.58 8.97 -2.20
N VAL A 558 -4.91 8.05 -1.52
CA VAL A 558 -4.12 8.29 -0.30
C VAL A 558 -2.98 9.26 -0.59
N LEU A 559 -2.89 10.34 0.18
CA LEU A 559 -1.83 11.35 0.10
C LEU A 559 -0.65 11.01 1.02
N TRP A 560 -0.96 10.58 2.25
CA TRP A 560 -0.01 10.11 3.26
C TRP A 560 -0.71 9.19 4.25
N PHE A 561 0.05 8.36 4.96
CA PHE A 561 -0.46 7.57 6.09
C PHE A 561 0.61 7.31 7.16
N ASP A 562 0.19 7.28 8.44
CA ASP A 562 1.08 7.08 9.59
C ASP A 562 0.31 6.67 10.87
N ASP A 563 0.93 5.91 11.78
CA ASP A 563 0.32 5.52 13.08
C ASP A 563 0.74 6.39 14.28
N THR A 564 1.63 7.37 14.09
CA THR A 564 1.92 8.40 15.10
C THR A 564 0.73 9.33 15.37
N LEU A 565 -0.20 9.44 14.42
CA LEU A 565 -1.50 10.10 14.56
C LEU A 565 -2.58 9.13 15.06
N GLY A 566 -2.16 8.15 15.87
CA GLY A 566 -2.93 6.96 16.21
C GLY A 566 -3.73 7.00 17.51
N HIS A 567 -3.76 8.12 18.24
CA HIS A 567 -4.02 8.12 19.69
C HIS A 567 -5.36 8.73 20.14
N PHE A 568 -6.37 8.78 19.26
CA PHE A 568 -7.58 9.61 19.44
C PHE A 568 -8.85 8.85 19.85
N LYS A 569 -8.75 7.84 20.72
CA LYS A 569 -9.91 7.01 21.12
C LYS A 569 -11.07 7.86 21.69
N ARG A 570 -12.16 7.98 20.94
CA ARG A 570 -13.35 8.80 21.28
C ARG A 570 -13.04 10.27 21.62
N SER A 571 -11.94 10.81 21.10
CA SER A 571 -11.56 12.23 21.24
C SER A 571 -12.61 13.19 20.66
N PRO A 572 -12.53 14.50 20.94
CA PRO A 572 -13.20 15.48 20.08
C PRO A 572 -12.74 15.33 18.64
N GLN A 573 -13.59 15.69 17.68
CA GLN A 573 -13.14 15.86 16.30
C GLN A 573 -11.95 16.85 16.27
N PRO A 574 -10.90 16.56 15.49
CA PRO A 574 -9.81 17.48 15.32
C PRO A 574 -10.28 18.69 14.49
N LEU A 575 -9.62 19.82 14.70
CA LEU A 575 -9.82 21.00 13.88
C LEU A 575 -8.77 20.98 12.76
N PHE A 576 -9.11 21.56 11.61
CA PHE A 576 -8.20 21.68 10.47
C PHE A 576 -8.17 23.16 10.09
N VAL A 577 -7.11 23.85 10.50
CA VAL A 577 -7.01 25.30 10.35
C VAL A 577 -5.64 25.64 9.78
N ASP A 578 -5.64 26.33 8.65
CA ASP A 578 -4.45 26.85 7.98
C ASP A 578 -3.37 25.78 7.67
N GLY A 579 -3.83 24.60 7.24
CA GLY A 579 -2.98 23.45 6.93
C GLY A 579 -2.47 22.70 8.16
N VAL A 580 -3.02 22.97 9.36
CA VAL A 580 -2.65 22.31 10.62
C VAL A 580 -3.85 21.56 11.21
N MET A 581 -3.65 20.28 11.49
CA MET A 581 -4.56 19.46 12.29
C MET A 581 -4.30 19.72 13.77
N ILE A 582 -5.33 20.15 14.48
CA ILE A 582 -5.33 20.42 15.92
C ILE A 582 -6.14 19.32 16.61
N SER A 583 -5.45 18.39 17.26
CA SER A 583 -6.02 17.15 17.78
C SER A 583 -5.79 17.03 19.29
N HIS A 584 -6.71 16.36 19.99
CA HIS A 584 -6.66 16.25 21.45
C HIS A 584 -6.84 14.77 21.84
N PRO A 585 -5.74 14.05 22.15
CA PRO A 585 -5.84 12.67 22.64
C PRO A 585 -6.57 12.61 23.99
N LYS A 586 -7.04 11.43 24.37
CA LYS A 586 -7.71 11.19 25.66
C LYS A 586 -6.94 10.15 26.47
N ASP A 587 -6.82 10.34 27.78
CA ASP A 587 -6.33 9.27 28.65
C ASP A 587 -7.44 8.26 28.97
N TRP A 588 -7.71 7.41 28.00
CA TRP A 588 -8.65 6.29 28.13
C TRP A 588 -8.07 5.10 28.91
N ARG A 589 -6.79 5.14 29.30
CA ARG A 589 -6.09 4.10 30.09
C ARG A 589 -6.07 4.42 31.59
N SER A 590 -6.33 5.67 31.98
CA SER A 590 -6.45 6.09 33.38
C SER A 590 -7.42 5.20 34.17
N ARG A 591 -7.06 4.86 35.42
CA ARG A 591 -7.79 3.89 36.27
C ARG A 591 -9.12 4.41 36.84
N HIS A 592 -9.68 5.49 36.30
CA HIS A 592 -10.90 6.07 36.82
C HIS A 592 -12.12 5.20 36.48
N SER A 593 -12.69 4.58 37.53
CA SER A 593 -13.92 3.77 37.56
C SER A 593 -13.96 2.49 36.73
N ALA A 594 -13.65 1.38 37.40
CA ALA A 594 -14.30 0.11 37.09
C ALA A 594 -15.84 0.26 37.24
N GLY A 595 -16.61 -0.13 36.22
CA GLY A 595 -18.06 -0.32 36.31
C GLY A 595 -18.98 0.85 35.90
N ALA A 596 -18.47 2.07 35.71
CA ALA A 596 -19.24 3.21 35.19
C ALA A 596 -18.40 4.04 34.21
N ARG A 597 -19.04 4.77 33.28
CA ARG A 597 -18.34 5.59 32.27
C ARG A 597 -18.10 7.01 32.80
N PRO A 598 -16.86 7.41 33.17
CA PRO A 598 -16.57 8.79 33.56
C PRO A 598 -16.36 9.68 32.31
N PRO A 599 -16.26 11.02 32.47
CA PRO A 599 -15.49 11.83 31.54
C PRO A 599 -14.02 11.36 31.53
N TYR A 600 -13.36 11.44 30.38
CA TYR A 600 -11.92 11.18 30.26
C TYR A 600 -11.18 12.51 30.16
N ASP A 601 -10.04 12.61 30.83
CA ASP A 601 -9.15 13.77 30.70
C ASP A 601 -8.57 13.85 29.28
N LEU A 602 -8.45 15.08 28.77
CA LEU A 602 -7.68 15.34 27.57
C LEU A 602 -6.19 15.32 27.90
N LEU A 603 -5.42 14.64 27.07
CA LEU A 603 -3.97 14.80 27.00
C LEU A 603 -3.63 16.11 26.25
N PRO A 604 -2.38 16.62 26.37
CA PRO A 604 -1.95 17.83 25.68
C PRO A 604 -2.27 17.82 24.19
N THR A 605 -2.61 18.99 23.64
CA THR A 605 -2.94 19.15 22.21
C THR A 605 -1.77 18.70 21.33
N VAL A 606 -2.05 17.82 20.38
CA VAL A 606 -1.11 17.39 19.34
C VAL A 606 -1.39 18.19 18.06
N LEU A 607 -0.36 18.89 17.59
CA LEU A 607 -0.38 19.64 16.33
C LEU A 607 0.28 18.79 15.24
N SER A 608 -0.29 18.80 14.04
CA SER A 608 0.26 18.02 12.92
C SER A 608 -0.03 18.66 11.58
N ASP A 609 0.86 18.45 10.63
CA ASP A 609 0.72 18.92 9.27
C ASP A 609 -0.35 18.13 8.50
N VAL A 610 -1.28 18.84 7.86
CA VAL A 610 -2.41 18.22 7.13
C VAL A 610 -1.96 17.50 5.85
N TYR A 611 -0.86 17.93 5.23
CA TYR A 611 -0.43 17.45 3.92
C TYR A 611 0.64 16.35 4.00
N THR A 612 1.25 16.15 5.16
CA THR A 612 2.34 15.18 5.36
C THR A 612 2.16 14.26 6.58
N GLY A 613 1.12 14.47 7.39
CA GLY A 613 0.87 13.72 8.62
C GLY A 613 1.91 13.93 9.73
N ARG A 614 2.86 14.86 9.53
CA ARG A 614 3.98 15.07 10.43
C ARG A 614 3.52 15.78 11.70
N VAL A 615 3.69 15.15 12.86
CA VAL A 615 3.58 15.82 14.17
C VAL A 615 4.61 16.95 14.27
N PHE A 616 4.19 18.13 14.73
CA PHE A 616 5.10 19.25 14.96
C PHE A 616 5.94 19.04 16.23
N ALA A 617 7.19 19.47 16.18
CA ALA A 617 8.08 19.52 17.35
C ALA A 617 7.74 20.72 18.25
N ASP A 618 8.12 20.64 19.52
CA ASP A 618 7.83 21.69 20.51
C ASP A 618 8.49 23.06 20.20
N ASP A 619 9.56 23.07 19.39
CA ASP A 619 10.26 24.28 18.92
C ASP A 619 9.66 24.90 17.64
N GLU A 620 8.56 24.34 17.11
CA GLU A 620 7.87 24.89 15.94
C GLU A 620 6.77 25.91 16.32
N ALA A 621 6.61 26.94 15.50
CA ALA A 621 5.66 28.02 15.74
C ALA A 621 4.21 27.50 15.75
N ARG A 622 3.50 27.74 16.86
CA ARG A 622 2.11 27.32 17.02
C ARG A 622 1.17 28.27 16.24
N PRO A 623 0.19 27.78 15.47
CA PRO A 623 -0.75 28.65 14.77
C PRO A 623 -1.57 29.49 15.75
N ALA A 624 -1.83 30.76 15.44
CA ALA A 624 -2.68 31.62 16.27
C ALA A 624 -4.11 31.05 16.48
N ALA A 625 -4.59 30.24 15.53
CA ALA A 625 -5.84 29.49 15.64
C ALA A 625 -5.88 28.51 16.84
N LEU A 626 -4.73 28.02 17.30
CA LEU A 626 -4.64 27.17 18.48
C LEU A 626 -5.15 27.89 19.73
N GLU A 627 -4.64 29.10 19.99
CA GLU A 627 -5.02 29.89 21.17
C GLU A 627 -6.51 30.24 21.17
N ALA A 628 -7.08 30.52 19.99
CA ALA A 628 -8.51 30.74 19.84
C ALA A 628 -9.32 29.46 20.16
N SER A 629 -8.86 28.29 19.68
CA SER A 629 -9.57 27.01 19.83
C SER A 629 -9.59 26.44 21.25
N GLN A 630 -8.65 26.87 22.11
CA GLN A 630 -8.50 26.41 23.50
C GLN A 630 -9.30 27.25 24.51
N ARG A 631 -9.71 28.48 24.16
CA ARG A 631 -10.48 29.35 25.06
C ARG A 631 -11.84 28.72 25.42
N GLY A 632 -12.09 28.56 26.71
CA GLY A 632 -13.39 28.12 27.24
C GLY A 632 -13.67 26.62 27.24
N ARG A 633 -12.71 25.76 26.89
CA ARG A 633 -12.89 24.29 27.03
C ARG A 633 -12.80 23.88 28.50
N SER A 634 -13.82 23.19 29.02
CA SER A 634 -13.82 22.60 30.36
C SER A 634 -12.99 21.31 30.41
N ASN A 635 -12.38 21.01 31.56
CA ASN A 635 -11.42 19.90 31.68
C ASN A 635 -12.04 18.48 31.68
N PRO A 636 -13.23 18.22 32.27
CA PRO A 636 -13.94 16.97 32.03
C PRO A 636 -14.79 17.11 30.75
N LEU A 637 -14.53 16.23 29.78
CA LEU A 637 -15.25 16.21 28.50
C LEU A 637 -15.99 14.88 28.30
N LEU A 638 -17.10 14.95 27.57
CA LEU A 638 -18.01 13.83 27.34
C LEU A 638 -17.26 12.58 26.84
N SER A 639 -17.72 11.40 27.27
CA SER A 639 -17.13 10.13 26.88
C SER A 639 -17.18 9.88 25.36
N GLN A 640 -18.08 10.57 24.64
CA GLN A 640 -18.23 10.54 23.18
C GLN A 640 -18.61 11.94 22.66
N TYR A 641 -18.25 12.25 21.41
CA TYR A 641 -18.65 13.48 20.71
C TYR A 641 -19.61 13.15 19.57
N ARG A 642 -20.56 14.04 19.29
CA ARG A 642 -21.61 13.85 18.28
C ARG A 642 -21.99 15.19 17.63
N PRO A 643 -22.56 15.18 16.41
CA PRO A 643 -23.26 16.33 15.88
C PRO A 643 -24.43 16.72 16.82
N PRO A 644 -24.69 18.02 17.06
CA PRO A 644 -25.75 18.45 17.99
C PRO A 644 -27.17 17.97 17.63
N TYR A 645 -27.40 17.60 16.38
CA TYR A 645 -28.69 17.07 15.90
C TYR A 645 -28.89 15.56 16.17
N GLN A 646 -27.83 14.82 16.53
CA GLN A 646 -27.88 13.36 16.68
C GLN A 646 -28.19 12.98 18.14
N LYS A 647 -29.44 12.57 18.41
CA LYS A 647 -29.97 12.40 19.79
C LYS A 647 -29.80 11.01 20.40
N ASP A 648 -29.62 9.96 19.61
CA ASP A 648 -29.36 8.59 20.11
C ASP A 648 -27.88 8.19 19.97
N ASP A 649 -27.44 7.37 20.93
CA ASP A 649 -26.05 6.93 21.03
C ASP A 649 -25.72 5.71 20.14
N TRP A 650 -26.66 4.80 19.88
CA TRP A 650 -26.31 3.44 19.41
C TRP A 650 -26.98 3.01 18.11
N LYS A 651 -28.12 3.57 17.75
CA LYS A 651 -28.89 3.33 16.52
C LYS A 651 -29.50 4.65 16.00
N PRO A 652 -28.68 5.62 15.55
CA PRO A 652 -29.20 6.82 14.93
C PRO A 652 -30.07 6.49 13.72
N GLU A 653 -31.07 7.33 13.45
CA GLU A 653 -31.92 7.20 12.25
C GLU A 653 -31.07 7.11 10.97
N THR A 654 -31.61 6.39 9.99
CA THR A 654 -31.05 6.33 8.63
C THR A 654 -30.84 7.75 8.08
N PRO A 655 -29.71 8.04 7.41
CA PRO A 655 -29.49 9.31 6.73
C PRO A 655 -30.69 9.75 5.90
N ARG A 656 -31.01 11.06 5.92
CA ARG A 656 -31.99 11.68 5.02
C ARG A 656 -31.32 12.70 4.07
N PRO A 657 -30.47 12.26 3.13
CA PRO A 657 -29.60 13.10 2.29
C PRO A 657 -30.30 13.92 1.17
N GLY A 658 -31.58 14.25 1.32
CA GLY A 658 -32.37 14.96 0.30
C GLY A 658 -32.59 14.13 -0.98
N GLU A 659 -32.88 14.81 -2.09
CA GLU A 659 -33.22 14.20 -3.38
C GLU A 659 -32.07 14.28 -4.40
N ARG A 660 -31.94 13.26 -5.26
CA ARG A 660 -31.13 13.26 -6.49
C ARG A 660 -32.02 13.07 -7.72
N VAL A 661 -31.46 13.28 -8.90
CA VAL A 661 -32.05 12.77 -10.15
C VAL A 661 -31.47 11.37 -10.38
N ASN A 662 -32.32 10.37 -10.59
CA ASN A 662 -31.91 9.02 -10.92
C ASN A 662 -31.25 9.02 -12.32
N PRO A 663 -30.00 8.57 -12.45
CA PRO A 663 -29.25 8.64 -13.71
C PRO A 663 -29.75 7.65 -14.77
N LEU A 664 -30.54 6.64 -14.37
CA LEU A 664 -31.11 5.64 -15.26
C LEU A 664 -32.41 6.11 -15.90
N THR A 665 -33.29 6.74 -15.12
CA THR A 665 -34.66 7.11 -15.56
C THR A 665 -34.84 8.60 -15.84
N GLY A 666 -34.04 9.47 -15.21
CA GLY A 666 -34.21 10.93 -15.21
C GLY A 666 -35.23 11.45 -14.20
N GLU A 667 -35.84 10.59 -13.39
CA GLU A 667 -36.81 10.98 -12.37
C GLU A 667 -36.14 11.43 -11.06
N LYS A 668 -36.84 12.19 -10.22
CA LYS A 668 -36.34 12.57 -8.89
C LYS A 668 -36.64 11.49 -7.88
N GLU A 669 -35.64 11.14 -7.07
CA GLU A 669 -35.75 10.16 -5.99
C GLU A 669 -35.01 10.63 -4.72
N PRO A 670 -35.38 10.12 -3.53
CA PRO A 670 -34.53 10.27 -2.35
C PRO A 670 -33.15 9.66 -2.59
N ARG A 671 -32.08 10.36 -2.19
CA ARG A 671 -30.74 9.77 -2.16
C ARG A 671 -30.71 8.58 -1.18
N VAL A 672 -30.15 7.46 -1.61
CA VAL A 672 -29.96 6.25 -0.80
C VAL A 672 -28.48 5.94 -0.71
N PHE A 673 -28.02 5.53 0.47
CA PHE A 673 -26.64 5.08 0.71
C PHE A 673 -26.65 3.69 1.35
N PRO A 674 -25.85 2.71 0.87
CA PRO A 674 -25.66 1.43 1.54
C PRO A 674 -24.96 1.57 2.91
N LYS A 675 -25.76 1.79 3.96
CA LYS A 675 -25.31 1.88 5.35
C LYS A 675 -25.63 0.61 6.14
N SER A 676 -24.63 -0.24 6.31
CA SER A 676 -24.77 -1.52 7.03
C SER A 676 -24.68 -1.36 8.55
N TYR A 677 -23.63 -0.70 9.05
CA TYR A 677 -23.42 -0.48 10.49
C TYR A 677 -22.45 0.68 10.79
N GLY A 678 -22.85 1.55 11.74
CA GLY A 678 -21.99 2.60 12.28
C GLY A 678 -22.71 3.49 13.30
N CYS A 679 -22.05 3.82 14.41
CA CYS A 679 -22.61 4.61 15.52
C CYS A 679 -22.83 6.10 15.19
N ASP A 680 -22.29 6.59 14.07
CA ASP A 680 -22.00 8.00 13.85
C ASP A 680 -23.06 8.77 13.05
N GLY A 681 -24.17 8.13 12.66
CA GLY A 681 -25.26 8.76 11.91
C GLY A 681 -24.90 9.08 10.44
N GLY A 682 -23.69 9.54 10.19
CA GLY A 682 -23.23 10.18 8.98
C GLY A 682 -23.36 11.70 9.09
N VAL A 683 -22.48 12.44 8.42
CA VAL A 683 -22.39 13.90 8.50
C VAL A 683 -22.37 14.47 7.08
N ASP A 684 -23.25 15.44 6.83
CA ASP A 684 -23.27 16.21 5.60
C ASP A 684 -22.36 17.43 5.75
N TYR A 685 -21.25 17.45 5.00
CA TYR A 685 -20.31 18.55 4.98
C TYR A 685 -20.60 19.59 3.89
N GLY A 686 -21.62 19.38 3.04
CA GLY A 686 -22.03 20.28 1.96
C GLY A 686 -21.94 19.61 0.59
N PHE A 687 -20.72 19.30 0.13
CA PHE A 687 -20.49 18.52 -1.10
C PHE A 687 -20.33 17.02 -0.84
N LEU A 688 -19.63 16.65 0.25
CA LEU A 688 -19.48 15.26 0.69
C LEU A 688 -20.41 14.94 1.85
N TYR A 689 -20.97 13.74 1.81
CA TYR A 689 -21.56 13.08 2.97
C TYR A 689 -20.58 12.00 3.44
N THR A 690 -20.13 12.03 4.69
CA THR A 690 -19.17 11.04 5.23
C THR A 690 -19.80 10.23 6.37
N MET A 691 -19.41 8.97 6.55
CA MET A 691 -20.02 8.08 7.53
C MET A 691 -19.16 6.85 7.85
N ARG A 692 -19.49 6.17 8.96
CA ARG A 692 -19.10 4.79 9.21
C ARG A 692 -20.16 3.85 8.66
N SER A 693 -19.75 2.98 7.74
CA SER A 693 -20.56 1.89 7.16
C SER A 693 -19.67 0.66 7.01
N GLY A 694 -19.44 -0.02 8.13
CA GLY A 694 -18.41 -1.07 8.26
C GLY A 694 -16.98 -0.54 8.24
N ALA A 695 -16.58 0.08 7.14
CA ALA A 695 -15.36 0.87 7.00
C ALA A 695 -15.63 2.37 7.22
N ALA A 696 -14.59 3.20 7.05
CA ALA A 696 -14.79 4.61 6.73
C ALA A 696 -15.38 4.72 5.31
N ALA A 697 -16.37 5.59 5.10
CA ALA A 697 -17.05 5.72 3.81
C ALA A 697 -17.46 7.17 3.52
N PHE A 698 -17.64 7.48 2.24
CA PHE A 698 -18.15 8.78 1.80
C PHE A 698 -19.02 8.65 0.53
N TYR A 699 -19.81 9.68 0.28
CA TYR A 699 -20.62 9.87 -0.91
C TYR A 699 -20.40 11.29 -1.43
N ASP A 700 -20.03 11.44 -2.69
CA ASP A 700 -19.87 12.74 -3.35
C ASP A 700 -21.20 13.16 -4.01
N LYS A 701 -21.86 14.18 -3.46
CA LYS A 701 -23.17 14.66 -3.94
C LYS A 701 -23.07 15.55 -5.20
N ARG A 702 -21.88 15.75 -5.76
CA ARG A 702 -21.73 16.36 -7.10
C ARG A 702 -21.70 15.28 -8.16
N LEU A 703 -20.85 14.26 -7.95
CA LEU A 703 -20.69 13.16 -8.90
C LEU A 703 -21.87 12.19 -8.85
N GLU A 704 -22.50 11.97 -7.68
CA GLU A 704 -23.57 11.00 -7.51
C GLU A 704 -23.15 9.62 -8.09
N SER A 705 -22.02 9.07 -7.64
CA SER A 705 -21.52 7.76 -8.11
C SER A 705 -21.91 6.58 -7.22
N GLY A 706 -22.55 6.83 -6.07
CA GLY A 706 -22.75 5.82 -5.01
C GLY A 706 -21.83 6.03 -3.80
N THR A 707 -21.87 5.09 -2.86
CA THR A 707 -21.05 5.13 -1.65
C THR A 707 -19.68 4.49 -1.91
N SER A 708 -18.61 5.26 -1.71
CA SER A 708 -17.22 4.80 -1.80
C SER A 708 -16.68 4.44 -0.41
N TYR A 709 -15.86 3.38 -0.33
CA TYR A 709 -15.35 2.84 0.93
C TYR A 709 -13.83 2.94 1.06
N ILE A 710 -13.38 3.44 2.21
CA ILE A 710 -11.99 3.52 2.63
C ILE A 710 -11.75 2.33 3.56
N ALA A 711 -11.67 1.15 2.96
CA ALA A 711 -11.42 -0.10 3.66
C ALA A 711 -9.98 -0.19 4.18
N GLY A 712 -9.80 -0.88 5.30
CA GLY A 712 -8.50 -1.05 5.95
C GLY A 712 -8.40 -0.37 7.32
N PRO A 713 -8.57 0.95 7.43
CA PRO A 713 -8.66 1.65 8.71
C PRO A 713 -10.11 1.64 9.23
N ARG A 714 -10.29 2.06 10.49
CA ARG A 714 -11.61 2.25 11.10
C ARG A 714 -11.80 3.71 11.49
N SER A 715 -12.90 4.30 11.06
CA SER A 715 -13.39 5.58 11.59
C SER A 715 -13.80 5.48 13.07
N GLY A 716 -13.83 6.62 13.76
CA GLY A 716 -14.19 6.67 15.18
C GLY A 716 -15.61 6.18 15.50
N CYS A 717 -15.93 6.09 16.80
CA CYS A 717 -17.33 6.01 17.23
C CYS A 717 -18.10 7.30 16.90
N THR A 718 -17.37 8.41 16.90
CA THR A 718 -17.72 9.70 16.30
C THR A 718 -17.21 9.72 14.86
N ASN A 719 -17.95 10.30 13.91
CA ASN A 719 -17.44 10.49 12.55
C ASN A 719 -16.14 11.30 12.60
N SER A 720 -15.06 10.73 12.05
CA SER A 720 -13.71 11.33 12.02
C SER A 720 -13.21 11.55 10.58
N ILE A 721 -14.12 11.54 9.60
CA ILE A 721 -13.84 11.63 8.17
C ILE A 721 -14.24 13.04 7.71
N ILE A 722 -13.26 13.95 7.63
CA ILE A 722 -13.50 15.40 7.58
C ILE A 722 -12.85 16.02 6.32
N PRO A 723 -13.64 16.52 5.36
CA PRO A 723 -13.11 17.28 4.22
C PRO A 723 -12.66 18.67 4.70
N ALA A 724 -11.37 18.98 4.62
CA ALA A 724 -10.83 20.28 5.01
C ALA A 724 -9.43 20.52 4.43
N CYS A 725 -9.07 21.78 4.24
CA CYS A 725 -7.80 22.24 3.65
C CYS A 725 -7.49 21.55 2.30
N GLY A 726 -8.52 21.25 1.50
CA GLY A 726 -8.38 20.60 0.19
C GLY A 726 -8.12 19.09 0.21
N VAL A 727 -8.20 18.42 1.37
CA VAL A 727 -8.01 16.96 1.51
C VAL A 727 -9.09 16.31 2.37
N LEU A 728 -9.39 15.03 2.13
CA LEU A 728 -10.25 14.23 3.01
C LEU A 728 -9.41 13.67 4.15
N ASN A 729 -9.57 14.23 5.35
CA ASN A 729 -8.82 13.81 6.52
C ASN A 729 -9.49 12.61 7.19
N VAL A 730 -8.73 11.54 7.44
CA VAL A 730 -9.17 10.35 8.17
C VAL A 730 -8.19 10.07 9.32
N PRO A 731 -8.12 10.95 10.34
CA PRO A 731 -7.38 10.70 11.57
C PRO A 731 -7.91 9.46 12.31
N TYR A 732 -7.03 8.82 13.07
CA TYR A 732 -7.28 7.48 13.61
C TYR A 732 -7.75 7.50 15.06
N PHE A 733 -9.02 7.15 15.23
CA PHE A 733 -9.79 7.28 16.47
C PHE A 733 -9.93 5.94 17.23
N TYR A 734 -8.98 5.04 17.03
CA TYR A 734 -9.14 3.61 17.33
C TYR A 734 -8.36 3.10 18.54
N GLU A 735 -7.28 3.77 18.97
CA GLU A 735 -6.31 3.22 19.94
C GLU A 735 -6.96 2.36 21.05
N GLY A 736 -6.48 1.13 21.20
CA GLY A 736 -7.12 0.15 22.07
C GLY A 736 -8.51 -0.28 21.61
N CYS A 737 -8.68 -0.64 20.32
CA CYS A 737 -9.64 -1.67 19.94
C CYS A 737 -8.91 -2.95 19.51
N THR A 738 -9.51 -4.07 19.86
CA THR A 738 -9.11 -5.43 19.48
C THR A 738 -9.84 -5.91 18.21
N CYS A 739 -10.41 -4.97 17.46
CA CYS A 739 -11.06 -5.20 16.18
C CYS A 739 -10.02 -5.76 15.17
N SER A 740 -10.47 -6.35 14.06
CA SER A 740 -9.57 -6.90 13.01
C SER A 740 -9.54 -6.04 11.75
N TYR A 741 -9.50 -4.71 11.92
CA TYR A 741 -9.23 -3.79 10.81
C TYR A 741 -7.73 -3.82 10.53
N PRO A 742 -7.28 -4.11 9.29
CA PRO A 742 -5.87 -4.43 9.03
C PRO A 742 -4.91 -3.24 9.20
N LEU A 743 -5.39 -1.98 9.11
CA LEU A 743 -4.56 -0.77 9.08
C LEU A 743 -4.78 0.13 10.30
N PRO A 744 -3.86 0.11 11.28
CA PRO A 744 -3.95 0.90 12.51
C PRO A 744 -3.42 2.34 12.34
N VAL A 745 -3.80 3.06 11.27
CA VAL A 745 -3.18 4.34 10.87
C VAL A 745 -4.18 5.47 10.68
N GLY A 746 -3.71 6.71 10.85
CA GLY A 746 -4.33 7.90 10.28
C GLY A 746 -3.86 8.11 8.84
N LEU A 747 -4.72 8.70 8.00
CA LEU A 747 -4.38 9.08 6.63
C LEU A 747 -5.10 10.37 6.21
N ALA A 748 -4.64 10.96 5.10
CA ALA A 748 -5.43 11.89 4.30
C ALA A 748 -5.53 11.41 2.85
N LEU A 749 -6.60 11.79 2.16
CA LEU A 749 -6.80 11.51 0.73
C LEU A 749 -6.91 12.82 -0.06
N VAL A 750 -6.40 12.82 -1.29
CA VAL A 750 -6.43 13.93 -2.23
C VAL A 750 -7.24 13.55 -3.47
N ALA A 751 -7.87 14.52 -4.11
CA ALA A 751 -8.55 14.32 -5.39
C ALA A 751 -7.56 13.86 -6.47
N MET A 752 -7.93 12.78 -7.15
CA MET A 752 -7.17 12.15 -8.22
C MET A 752 -7.83 12.42 -9.58
N PRO A 753 -7.10 12.26 -10.69
CA PRO A 753 -7.66 12.35 -12.03
C PRO A 753 -8.77 11.30 -12.31
N PRO A 754 -9.71 11.54 -13.25
CA PRO A 754 -10.83 10.62 -13.53
C PRO A 754 -10.43 9.21 -13.96
N GLU A 755 -9.23 9.00 -14.48
CA GLU A 755 -8.66 7.69 -14.81
C GLU A 755 -8.25 6.84 -13.58
N PHE A 756 -8.19 7.44 -12.38
CA PHE A 756 -7.80 6.75 -11.16
C PHE A 756 -8.84 5.72 -10.69
N GLU A 757 -8.36 4.67 -10.04
CA GLU A 757 -9.14 3.56 -9.48
C GLU A 757 -10.06 4.05 -8.35
N GLN A 758 -11.38 3.94 -8.52
CA GLN A 758 -12.34 4.11 -7.43
C GLN A 758 -13.67 3.47 -7.82
N TRP A 759 -14.25 2.73 -6.87
CA TRP A 759 -15.47 1.95 -7.05
C TRP A 759 -16.45 2.25 -5.91
N ALA A 760 -17.74 2.21 -6.23
CA ALA A 760 -18.81 2.53 -5.29
C ALA A 760 -19.91 1.46 -5.31
N CYS A 761 -20.74 1.46 -4.26
CA CYS A 761 -22.04 0.78 -4.28
C CYS A 761 -23.14 1.83 -4.46
N TRP A 762 -23.94 1.76 -5.51
CA TRP A 762 -25.06 2.68 -5.72
C TRP A 762 -26.19 2.48 -4.69
N GLY A 763 -26.50 1.21 -4.40
CA GLY A 763 -27.63 0.76 -3.61
C GLY A 763 -28.59 -0.14 -4.38
N PRO A 764 -29.40 -0.95 -3.67
CA PRO A 764 -30.34 -1.87 -4.29
C PRO A 764 -31.48 -1.11 -4.97
N GLY A 765 -31.97 -1.65 -6.09
CA GLY A 765 -33.11 -1.13 -6.84
C GLY A 765 -33.39 -2.00 -8.07
N GLN A 766 -34.44 -1.68 -8.82
CA GLN A 766 -34.71 -2.28 -10.13
C GLN A 766 -34.44 -1.24 -11.23
N ALA A 767 -33.74 -1.63 -12.29
CA ALA A 767 -33.48 -0.75 -13.43
C ALA A 767 -34.60 -0.91 -14.47
N GLU A 768 -35.76 -0.30 -14.18
CA GLU A 768 -36.91 -0.22 -15.10
C GLU A 768 -37.01 1.17 -15.75
N ALA A 769 -37.66 1.26 -16.91
CA ALA A 769 -37.83 2.50 -17.69
C ALA A 769 -36.50 3.26 -17.94
N VAL A 770 -35.45 2.49 -18.22
CA VAL A 770 -34.08 3.00 -18.40
C VAL A 770 -33.97 3.81 -19.70
N ARG A 771 -33.48 5.03 -19.60
CA ARG A 771 -33.17 5.95 -20.71
C ARG A 771 -31.67 6.15 -20.91
N ARG A 772 -30.87 5.87 -19.87
CA ARG A 772 -29.41 6.00 -19.90
C ARG A 772 -28.79 4.96 -18.99
N VAL A 773 -27.78 4.23 -19.45
CA VAL A 773 -27.02 3.30 -18.61
C VAL A 773 -25.66 3.00 -19.23
N GLY A 774 -24.66 2.78 -18.38
CA GLY A 774 -23.43 2.10 -18.75
C GLY A 774 -23.46 0.66 -18.22
N VAL A 775 -23.03 -0.29 -19.04
CA VAL A 775 -22.82 -1.68 -18.64
C VAL A 775 -21.31 -1.93 -18.64
N ASN A 776 -20.71 -2.08 -17.47
CA ASN A 776 -19.29 -2.35 -17.31
C ASN A 776 -19.06 -3.84 -17.04
N LEU A 777 -18.55 -4.56 -18.03
CA LEU A 777 -18.52 -6.01 -18.02
C LEU A 777 -17.32 -6.51 -17.21
N GLY A 778 -17.55 -7.27 -16.16
CA GLY A 778 -16.51 -7.81 -15.28
C GLY A 778 -15.91 -6.82 -14.27
N ALA A 779 -16.44 -5.59 -14.21
CA ALA A 779 -16.00 -4.57 -13.26
C ALA A 779 -16.24 -4.98 -11.80
N PRO A 780 -15.54 -4.35 -10.84
CA PRO A 780 -15.62 -4.70 -9.43
C PRO A 780 -16.54 -3.76 -8.61
N GLY A 781 -17.31 -2.88 -9.26
CA GLY A 781 -18.30 -2.00 -8.63
C GLY A 781 -18.86 -0.92 -9.55
N ASP A 782 -19.87 -0.19 -9.07
CA ASP A 782 -20.53 0.88 -9.82
C ASP A 782 -19.62 2.12 -9.95
N ARG A 783 -19.80 2.87 -11.04
CA ARG A 783 -19.14 4.19 -11.22
C ARG A 783 -19.92 5.12 -12.15
N MET A 784 -19.96 6.41 -11.84
CA MET A 784 -20.53 7.44 -12.73
C MET A 784 -19.45 8.24 -13.50
N THR A 785 -19.74 8.64 -14.73
CA THR A 785 -18.91 9.56 -15.54
C THR A 785 -19.21 11.04 -15.23
N GLU A 786 -18.34 11.98 -15.62
CA GLU A 786 -18.60 13.44 -15.45
C GLU A 786 -19.86 13.89 -16.24
N GLU A 787 -20.19 13.20 -17.34
CA GLU A 787 -21.38 13.43 -18.16
C GLU A 787 -22.67 12.89 -17.52
N GLY A 788 -22.58 12.16 -16.40
CA GLY A 788 -23.73 11.64 -15.64
C GLY A 788 -24.28 10.30 -16.14
N THR A 789 -23.48 9.46 -16.82
CA THR A 789 -23.87 8.07 -17.11
C THR A 789 -23.43 7.19 -15.94
N LEU A 790 -24.38 6.51 -15.28
CA LEU A 790 -24.08 5.48 -14.26
C LEU A 790 -23.71 4.17 -14.96
N TRP A 791 -22.49 3.70 -14.75
CA TRP A 791 -22.01 2.39 -15.17
C TRP A 791 -22.20 1.38 -14.05
N LEU A 792 -23.03 0.38 -14.33
CA LEU A 792 -23.33 -0.74 -13.44
C LEU A 792 -22.31 -1.86 -13.67
N ASP A 793 -21.91 -2.55 -12.60
CA ASP A 793 -21.02 -3.71 -12.70
C ASP A 793 -21.78 -4.98 -13.08
N ILE A 794 -21.41 -5.61 -14.19
CA ILE A 794 -22.14 -6.77 -14.73
C ILE A 794 -21.18 -7.96 -14.95
N PRO A 795 -21.37 -9.10 -14.23
CA PRO A 795 -22.30 -9.30 -13.12
C PRO A 795 -21.88 -8.49 -11.90
N SER A 796 -22.84 -8.12 -11.05
CA SER A 796 -22.54 -7.29 -9.88
C SER A 796 -21.69 -8.04 -8.85
N ARG A 797 -20.65 -7.35 -8.36
CA ARG A 797 -19.58 -7.83 -7.47
C ARG A 797 -19.23 -6.80 -6.39
N GLY A 798 -19.37 -5.51 -6.70
CA GLY A 798 -18.99 -4.40 -5.84
C GLY A 798 -19.96 -4.12 -4.71
N GLY A 799 -21.13 -4.77 -4.70
CA GLY A 799 -22.14 -4.67 -3.63
C GLY A 799 -23.53 -4.44 -4.17
N PRO A 800 -24.44 -3.86 -3.37
CA PRO A 800 -25.79 -3.52 -3.84
C PRO A 800 -25.75 -2.48 -4.97
N SER A 801 -26.26 -2.89 -6.13
CA SER A 801 -26.39 -2.11 -7.38
C SER A 801 -27.81 -2.30 -7.95
N PRO A 802 -28.34 -1.39 -8.79
CA PRO A 802 -29.59 -1.58 -9.51
C PRO A 802 -29.59 -2.84 -10.38
N GLU A 803 -30.61 -3.67 -10.21
CA GLU A 803 -30.78 -4.89 -11.01
C GLU A 803 -31.17 -4.53 -12.45
N LEU A 804 -30.19 -4.57 -13.35
CA LEU A 804 -30.38 -4.50 -14.80
C LEU A 804 -30.36 -5.91 -15.41
N GLN A 805 -31.39 -6.23 -16.20
CA GLN A 805 -31.49 -7.52 -16.88
C GLN A 805 -30.55 -7.57 -18.10
N VAL A 806 -29.38 -8.19 -17.93
CA VAL A 806 -28.40 -8.43 -19.00
C VAL A 806 -28.21 -9.93 -19.23
N ASP A 807 -28.69 -10.44 -20.37
CA ASP A 807 -28.48 -11.84 -20.77
C ASP A 807 -27.26 -11.98 -21.69
N ILE A 808 -26.19 -12.59 -21.16
CA ILE A 808 -24.96 -12.89 -21.91
C ILE A 808 -24.97 -14.37 -22.29
N GLN A 809 -24.72 -14.66 -23.57
CA GLN A 809 -24.59 -16.03 -24.10
C GLN A 809 -23.29 -16.18 -24.90
N PRO A 810 -22.67 -17.38 -24.91
CA PRO A 810 -22.99 -18.54 -24.07
C PRO A 810 -22.65 -18.27 -22.60
N LYS A 811 -23.28 -19.00 -21.67
CA LYS A 811 -22.99 -18.92 -20.22
C LYS A 811 -21.56 -19.35 -19.83
N THR A 812 -20.78 -19.87 -20.79
CA THR A 812 -19.36 -20.19 -20.64
C THR A 812 -18.42 -19.00 -20.88
N ALA A 813 -18.96 -17.83 -21.27
CA ALA A 813 -18.18 -16.61 -21.42
C ALA A 813 -17.53 -16.19 -20.09
N GLN A 814 -16.30 -15.68 -20.14
CA GLN A 814 -15.47 -15.46 -18.95
C GLN A 814 -15.23 -13.97 -18.71
N PHE A 815 -15.53 -13.50 -17.50
CA PHE A 815 -15.24 -12.14 -17.08
C PHE A 815 -13.81 -12.02 -16.56
N TYR A 816 -13.13 -10.95 -16.95
CA TYR A 816 -11.83 -10.56 -16.42
C TYR A 816 -11.87 -9.12 -15.90
N TYR A 817 -10.88 -8.80 -15.08
CA TYR A 817 -10.60 -7.47 -14.57
C TYR A 817 -9.08 -7.30 -14.49
N ASN A 818 -8.62 -6.08 -14.75
CA ASN A 818 -7.29 -5.59 -14.45
C ASN A 818 -7.47 -4.27 -13.68
N HIS A 819 -6.49 -3.89 -12.89
CA HIS A 819 -6.43 -2.56 -12.28
C HIS A 819 -6.43 -1.45 -13.36
N ALA A 820 -7.29 -0.43 -13.22
CA ALA A 820 -7.56 0.61 -14.22
C ALA A 820 -6.29 1.31 -14.73
N LEU A 821 -5.38 1.66 -13.82
CA LEU A 821 -4.08 2.27 -14.14
C LEU A 821 -3.12 1.39 -14.98
N ARG A 822 -3.47 0.13 -15.28
CA ARG A 822 -2.72 -0.70 -16.25
C ARG A 822 -3.08 -0.38 -17.70
N ILE A 823 -4.23 0.25 -17.97
CA ILE A 823 -4.64 0.65 -19.32
C ILE A 823 -3.90 1.93 -19.71
N ARG A 824 -3.21 1.91 -20.85
CA ARG A 824 -2.20 2.91 -21.24
C ARG A 824 -2.66 3.79 -22.39
N GLY A 825 -3.50 4.77 -22.09
CA GLY A 825 -4.10 5.65 -23.09
C GLY A 825 -5.05 4.88 -24.02
N GLY A 826 -5.22 5.39 -25.25
CA GLY A 826 -6.33 5.01 -26.10
C GLY A 826 -7.55 5.91 -25.85
N GLU A 827 -8.73 5.43 -26.24
CA GLU A 827 -10.00 6.15 -26.10
C GLU A 827 -10.86 5.60 -24.96
N GLY A 828 -11.89 6.38 -24.59
CA GLY A 828 -12.83 6.01 -23.55
C GLY A 828 -12.26 6.12 -22.14
N TRP A 829 -12.81 5.35 -21.21
CA TRP A 829 -12.46 5.40 -19.79
C TRP A 829 -11.57 4.19 -19.43
N PRO A 830 -10.35 4.39 -18.89
CA PRO A 830 -9.45 3.30 -18.49
C PRO A 830 -10.09 2.28 -17.55
N TRP A 831 -10.94 2.72 -16.63
CA TRP A 831 -11.65 1.85 -15.69
C TRP A 831 -12.84 1.08 -16.30
N VAL A 832 -13.33 1.43 -17.49
CA VAL A 832 -14.22 0.55 -18.27
C VAL A 832 -13.38 -0.45 -19.07
N ALA A 833 -12.34 0.05 -19.76
CA ALA A 833 -11.45 -0.75 -20.60
C ALA A 833 -10.66 -1.83 -19.84
N ALA A 834 -10.43 -1.67 -18.53
CA ALA A 834 -9.64 -2.61 -17.74
C ALA A 834 -10.34 -3.93 -17.43
N SER A 835 -11.67 -3.98 -17.51
CA SER A 835 -12.48 -5.18 -17.40
C SER A 835 -13.12 -5.57 -18.74
N GLY A 836 -13.67 -6.77 -18.82
CA GLY A 836 -14.48 -7.20 -19.94
C GLY A 836 -14.99 -8.62 -19.84
N VAL A 837 -15.68 -9.05 -20.90
CA VAL A 837 -16.13 -10.43 -21.09
C VAL A 837 -15.50 -11.04 -22.35
N LEU A 838 -14.86 -12.19 -22.18
CA LEU A 838 -14.27 -13.00 -23.24
C LEU A 838 -15.25 -14.10 -23.68
N GLY A 839 -15.49 -14.19 -25.00
CA GLY A 839 -16.25 -15.27 -25.62
C GLY A 839 -17.77 -15.10 -25.58
N ALA A 840 -18.26 -13.92 -25.22
CA ALA A 840 -19.65 -13.57 -25.47
C ALA A 840 -19.95 -13.58 -26.99
N ARG A 841 -21.15 -14.03 -27.34
CA ARG A 841 -21.74 -14.07 -28.69
C ARG A 841 -22.92 -13.15 -28.81
N THR A 842 -23.76 -13.10 -27.80
CA THR A 842 -24.87 -12.15 -27.71
C THR A 842 -24.98 -11.59 -26.30
N ILE A 843 -25.24 -10.29 -26.21
CA ILE A 843 -25.48 -9.55 -24.98
C ILE A 843 -26.81 -8.81 -25.17
N ALA A 844 -27.87 -9.24 -24.49
CA ALA A 844 -29.19 -8.63 -24.56
C ALA A 844 -29.48 -7.86 -23.27
N ILE A 845 -29.63 -6.54 -23.38
CA ILE A 845 -29.92 -5.60 -22.29
C ILE A 845 -31.41 -5.26 -22.36
N ARG A 846 -32.13 -5.43 -21.25
CA ARG A 846 -33.59 -5.24 -21.16
C ARG A 846 -33.96 -4.14 -20.16
N GLY A 847 -35.20 -3.66 -20.23
CA GLY A 847 -35.73 -2.61 -19.35
C GLY A 847 -35.56 -1.19 -19.89
N LEU A 848 -35.08 -1.05 -21.12
CA LEU A 848 -34.95 0.23 -21.83
C LEU A 848 -36.33 0.76 -22.25
N VAL A 849 -36.49 2.09 -22.31
CA VAL A 849 -37.67 2.72 -22.91
C VAL A 849 -37.58 2.61 -24.44
N ALA A 850 -38.70 2.37 -25.13
CA ALA A 850 -38.72 2.40 -26.60
C ALA A 850 -38.32 3.78 -27.14
N GLY A 851 -37.43 3.83 -28.13
CA GLY A 851 -36.89 5.09 -28.66
C GLY A 851 -35.56 4.92 -29.41
N GLU A 852 -34.94 6.03 -29.77
CA GLU A 852 -33.61 6.07 -30.39
C GLU A 852 -32.52 6.33 -29.35
N TYR A 853 -31.37 5.69 -29.51
CA TYR A 853 -30.25 5.74 -28.59
C TYR A 853 -28.92 5.98 -29.32
N ARG A 854 -28.03 6.75 -28.70
CA ARG A 854 -26.59 6.61 -28.94
C ARG A 854 -26.10 5.40 -28.17
N VAL A 855 -25.42 4.48 -28.85
CA VAL A 855 -24.77 3.31 -28.25
C VAL A 855 -23.27 3.44 -28.45
N ARG A 856 -22.49 3.43 -27.38
CA ARG A 856 -21.02 3.37 -27.43
C ARG A 856 -20.54 2.00 -26.98
N LEU A 857 -19.81 1.30 -27.84
CA LEU A 857 -19.09 0.09 -27.46
C LEU A 857 -17.67 0.45 -27.04
N VAL A 858 -17.23 -0.09 -25.90
CA VAL A 858 -15.88 0.09 -25.36
C VAL A 858 -15.14 -1.24 -25.44
N PHE A 859 -13.95 -1.22 -26.02
CA PHE A 859 -13.11 -2.39 -26.24
C PHE A 859 -11.70 -2.18 -25.67
N ALA A 860 -11.09 -3.25 -25.19
CA ALA A 860 -9.66 -3.35 -24.95
C ALA A 860 -9.22 -4.81 -25.10
N GLU A 861 -8.00 -5.02 -25.61
CA GLU A 861 -7.41 -6.36 -25.74
C GLU A 861 -6.66 -6.70 -24.42
N PRO A 862 -7.06 -7.76 -23.69
CA PRO A 862 -6.62 -8.00 -22.30
C PRO A 862 -5.33 -8.82 -22.13
N ALA A 863 -4.56 -9.03 -23.19
CA ALA A 863 -3.25 -9.71 -23.18
C ALA A 863 -2.40 -9.18 -24.34
N ASP A 864 -1.12 -9.58 -24.45
CA ASP A 864 -0.16 -9.13 -25.50
C ASP A 864 -0.49 -9.62 -26.94
N ALA A 865 -1.77 -9.79 -27.27
CA ALA A 865 -2.21 -10.22 -28.58
C ALA A 865 -1.89 -9.17 -29.66
N GLN A 866 -1.46 -9.65 -30.82
CA GLN A 866 -1.03 -8.82 -31.94
C GLN A 866 -2.19 -8.53 -32.92
N PRO A 867 -2.13 -7.42 -33.68
CA PRO A 867 -3.08 -7.15 -34.75
C PRO A 867 -3.27 -8.35 -35.69
N GLY A 868 -4.51 -8.76 -35.90
CA GLY A 868 -4.91 -9.93 -36.70
C GLY A 868 -5.12 -11.24 -35.92
N GLU A 869 -4.70 -11.34 -34.65
CA GLU A 869 -4.93 -12.54 -33.84
C GLU A 869 -6.38 -12.65 -33.32
N ARG A 870 -7.06 -11.50 -33.19
CA ARG A 870 -8.47 -11.41 -32.80
C ARG A 870 -9.20 -10.45 -33.73
N SER A 871 -10.28 -10.93 -34.34
CA SER A 871 -11.24 -10.09 -35.06
C SER A 871 -12.64 -10.71 -35.07
N PHE A 872 -13.66 -9.86 -35.08
CA PHE A 872 -15.06 -10.30 -35.05
C PHE A 872 -15.98 -9.24 -35.65
N ASP A 873 -17.10 -9.68 -36.19
CA ASP A 873 -18.18 -8.81 -36.63
C ASP A 873 -19.01 -8.37 -35.41
N VAL A 874 -19.60 -7.18 -35.50
CA VAL A 874 -20.44 -6.62 -34.43
C VAL A 874 -21.75 -6.14 -35.02
N ALA A 875 -22.87 -6.66 -34.50
CA ALA A 875 -24.20 -6.23 -34.90
C ALA A 875 -25.01 -5.67 -33.72
N LEU A 876 -25.78 -4.61 -33.97
CA LEU A 876 -26.72 -4.00 -33.04
C LEU A 876 -28.15 -4.25 -33.52
N ASN A 877 -28.98 -4.90 -32.70
CA ASN A 877 -30.36 -5.29 -33.03
C ASN A 877 -30.48 -6.03 -34.39
N GLY A 878 -29.45 -6.81 -34.75
CA GLY A 878 -29.36 -7.57 -36.00
C GLY A 878 -28.81 -6.81 -37.22
N ALA A 879 -28.59 -5.50 -37.12
CA ALA A 879 -27.88 -4.74 -38.15
C ALA A 879 -26.36 -4.83 -37.93
N ASN A 880 -25.60 -5.30 -38.92
CA ASN A 880 -24.14 -5.32 -38.83
C ASN A 880 -23.58 -3.88 -38.84
N VAL A 881 -22.74 -3.55 -37.87
CA VAL A 881 -22.17 -2.20 -37.68
C VAL A 881 -20.64 -2.15 -37.72
N LEU A 882 -19.96 -3.28 -37.50
CA LEU A 882 -18.51 -3.42 -37.70
C LEU A 882 -18.22 -4.79 -38.35
N GLU A 883 -17.35 -4.81 -39.35
CA GLU A 883 -16.91 -6.03 -40.05
C GLU A 883 -15.43 -6.32 -39.72
N ALA A 884 -15.13 -7.56 -39.33
CA ALA A 884 -13.82 -8.07 -38.96
C ALA A 884 -13.00 -7.14 -38.03
N PHE A 885 -13.65 -6.57 -37.00
CA PHE A 885 -13.07 -5.55 -36.13
C PHE A 885 -11.91 -6.09 -35.29
N ASP A 886 -10.73 -5.47 -35.45
CA ASP A 886 -9.48 -5.81 -34.77
C ASP A 886 -9.13 -4.74 -33.73
N ILE A 887 -9.32 -5.08 -32.45
CA ILE A 887 -9.13 -4.16 -31.32
C ILE A 887 -7.66 -3.76 -31.19
N ALA A 888 -6.73 -4.71 -31.32
CA ALA A 888 -5.31 -4.44 -31.19
C ALA A 888 -4.83 -3.45 -32.27
N ARG A 889 -5.40 -3.52 -33.48
CA ARG A 889 -5.17 -2.54 -34.55
C ARG A 889 -5.83 -1.19 -34.25
N ALA A 890 -7.09 -1.18 -33.84
CA ALA A 890 -7.85 0.04 -33.61
C ALA A 890 -7.31 0.86 -32.40
N ALA A 891 -6.98 0.19 -31.29
CA ALA A 891 -6.42 0.82 -30.10
C ALA A 891 -4.91 1.14 -30.22
N GLY A 892 -4.20 0.54 -31.19
CA GLY A 892 -2.76 0.65 -31.33
C GLY A 892 -1.97 -0.21 -30.33
N GLY A 893 -2.52 -1.38 -29.97
CA GLY A 893 -1.89 -2.38 -29.11
C GLY A 893 -2.78 -2.88 -27.95
N ALA A 894 -2.28 -3.89 -27.25
CA ALA A 894 -2.87 -4.44 -26.04
C ALA A 894 -2.94 -3.44 -24.88
N MET A 895 -3.85 -3.66 -23.92
CA MET A 895 -4.03 -2.83 -22.72
C MET A 895 -4.27 -1.34 -23.04
N ARG A 896 -5.02 -1.07 -24.10
CA ARG A 896 -5.41 0.27 -24.58
C ARG A 896 -6.90 0.27 -24.90
N GLY A 897 -7.58 1.35 -24.53
CA GLY A 897 -9.00 1.50 -24.83
C GLY A 897 -9.25 1.91 -26.29
N CYS A 898 -10.35 1.44 -26.87
CA CYS A 898 -10.90 1.93 -28.13
C CYS A 898 -12.42 2.03 -28.00
N THR A 899 -13.02 3.06 -28.59
CA THR A 899 -14.47 3.29 -28.55
C THR A 899 -15.07 3.32 -29.95
N GLN A 900 -16.31 2.85 -30.08
CA GLN A 900 -17.08 2.93 -31.32
C GLN A 900 -18.49 3.43 -30.98
N ASP A 901 -18.86 4.60 -31.50
CA ASP A 901 -20.17 5.24 -31.30
C ASP A 901 -21.11 4.97 -32.48
N PHE A 902 -22.36 4.63 -32.15
CA PHE A 902 -23.44 4.38 -33.09
C PHE A 902 -24.64 5.25 -32.70
N GLU A 903 -25.02 6.17 -33.58
CA GLU A 903 -26.16 7.07 -33.37
C GLU A 903 -27.47 6.45 -33.87
N ALA A 904 -28.60 6.93 -33.34
CA ALA A 904 -29.95 6.57 -33.77
C ALA A 904 -30.28 5.05 -33.74
N VAL A 905 -29.68 4.30 -32.82
CA VAL A 905 -29.99 2.87 -32.64
C VAL A 905 -31.38 2.73 -32.04
N SER A 906 -32.33 2.19 -32.81
CA SER A 906 -33.72 2.05 -32.38
C SER A 906 -33.92 0.86 -31.45
N VAL A 907 -34.52 1.10 -30.29
CA VAL A 907 -35.03 0.09 -29.34
C VAL A 907 -36.55 0.03 -29.47
N ALA A 908 -37.08 -1.18 -29.66
CA ALA A 908 -38.50 -1.41 -29.89
C ALA A 908 -39.32 -1.40 -28.57
N ALA A 909 -40.64 -1.63 -28.70
CA ALA A 909 -41.58 -1.66 -27.57
C ALA A 909 -41.34 -2.79 -26.55
N ASP A 910 -40.45 -3.74 -26.85
CA ASP A 910 -40.00 -4.79 -25.93
C ASP A 910 -38.86 -4.31 -24.99
N GLY A 911 -38.29 -3.12 -25.24
CA GLY A 911 -37.27 -2.50 -24.39
C GLY A 911 -35.92 -3.23 -24.41
N VAL A 912 -35.57 -3.89 -25.53
CA VAL A 912 -34.35 -4.69 -25.67
C VAL A 912 -33.34 -4.05 -26.63
N LEU A 913 -32.08 -3.95 -26.19
CA LEU A 913 -30.91 -3.75 -27.05
C LEU A 913 -30.09 -5.04 -27.07
N THR A 914 -29.78 -5.56 -28.26
CA THR A 914 -28.94 -6.75 -28.45
C THR A 914 -27.65 -6.39 -29.18
N VAL A 915 -26.51 -6.71 -28.57
CA VAL A 915 -25.18 -6.69 -29.21
C VAL A 915 -24.81 -8.13 -29.57
N ALA A 916 -24.51 -8.41 -30.84
CA ALA A 916 -23.95 -9.68 -31.30
C ALA A 916 -22.47 -9.54 -31.67
N LEU A 917 -21.69 -10.59 -31.42
CA LEU A 917 -20.23 -10.66 -31.54
C LEU A 917 -19.81 -11.96 -32.25
N ASP A 918 -19.75 -11.92 -33.58
CA ASP A 918 -19.55 -13.11 -34.42
C ASP A 918 -18.07 -13.28 -34.82
N PRO A 919 -17.46 -14.46 -34.59
CA PRO A 919 -16.01 -14.61 -34.66
C PRO A 919 -15.53 -14.65 -36.12
N VAL A 920 -14.51 -13.86 -36.44
CA VAL A 920 -13.72 -14.06 -37.67
C VAL A 920 -12.41 -14.76 -37.31
N HIS A 921 -11.65 -14.20 -36.36
CA HIS A 921 -10.46 -14.81 -35.76
C HIS A 921 -10.48 -14.70 -34.24
N GLY A 922 -10.10 -15.79 -33.55
CA GLY A 922 -10.05 -15.84 -32.10
C GLY A 922 -11.42 -15.73 -31.41
N THR A 923 -11.37 -15.31 -30.16
CA THR A 923 -12.52 -15.21 -29.24
C THR A 923 -12.92 -13.74 -29.08
N PRO A 924 -14.18 -13.30 -29.30
CA PRO A 924 -14.53 -11.89 -29.11
C PRO A 924 -14.34 -11.41 -27.68
N VAL A 925 -14.16 -10.10 -27.54
CA VAL A 925 -14.07 -9.43 -26.24
C VAL A 925 -14.78 -8.09 -26.30
N LEU A 926 -15.46 -7.72 -25.21
CA LEU A 926 -16.10 -6.42 -25.03
C LEU A 926 -15.92 -5.98 -23.58
N SER A 927 -15.52 -4.72 -23.38
CA SER A 927 -15.30 -4.13 -22.05
C SER A 927 -16.56 -3.48 -21.49
N GLY A 928 -17.31 -2.76 -22.32
CA GLY A 928 -18.55 -2.14 -21.87
C GLY A 928 -19.42 -1.54 -22.97
N ILE A 929 -20.63 -1.16 -22.58
CA ILE A 929 -21.68 -0.63 -23.46
C ILE A 929 -22.28 0.62 -22.79
N GLU A 930 -22.11 1.79 -23.38
CA GLU A 930 -22.87 2.99 -23.01
C GLU A 930 -24.15 3.05 -23.85
N ILE A 931 -25.28 3.37 -23.22
CA ILE A 931 -26.58 3.53 -23.86
C ILE A 931 -27.14 4.88 -23.39
N VAL A 932 -27.42 5.80 -24.30
CA VAL A 932 -27.97 7.14 -23.98
C VAL A 932 -29.10 7.49 -24.95
N GLY A 933 -30.32 7.56 -24.43
CA GLY A 933 -31.52 7.85 -25.22
C GLY A 933 -31.56 9.29 -25.74
N ALA A 934 -32.03 9.47 -26.97
CA ALA A 934 -32.17 10.78 -27.60
C ALA A 934 -33.01 11.74 -26.73
N GLY A 935 -32.53 12.98 -26.57
CA GLY A 935 -33.17 13.99 -25.72
C GLY A 935 -32.99 13.79 -24.20
N THR A 936 -32.18 12.81 -23.76
CA THR A 936 -31.86 12.62 -22.32
C THR A 936 -30.78 13.61 -21.88
N GLU A 937 -31.15 14.88 -21.73
CA GLU A 937 -30.30 15.87 -21.04
C GLU A 937 -30.43 15.69 -19.52
N LEU A 938 -29.47 14.97 -18.92
CA LEU A 938 -29.17 15.17 -17.51
C LEU A 938 -28.29 16.41 -17.38
N ALA A 939 -28.62 17.30 -16.45
CA ALA A 939 -27.74 18.39 -16.08
C ALA A 939 -26.39 17.78 -15.63
N PRO A 940 -25.25 18.22 -16.20
CA PRO A 940 -23.96 17.62 -15.91
C PRO A 940 -23.66 17.69 -14.41
N ALA A 941 -22.96 16.67 -13.91
CA ALA A 941 -22.53 16.49 -12.53
C ALA A 941 -21.50 17.57 -12.12
N TRP A 942 -21.96 18.81 -11.97
CA TRP A 942 -21.22 20.03 -11.61
C TRP A 942 -20.11 20.44 -12.60
N ARG A 943 -20.39 21.42 -13.48
CA ARG A 943 -19.35 22.16 -14.25
C ARG A 943 -18.64 23.23 -13.39
N GLY A 944 -18.06 22.84 -12.27
CA GLY A 944 -17.11 23.70 -11.56
C GLY A 944 -15.86 23.91 -12.42
N GLN A 945 -15.27 25.11 -12.36
CA GLN A 945 -14.05 25.42 -13.10
C GLN A 945 -12.93 24.43 -12.71
N ARG A 946 -12.30 23.83 -13.72
CA ARG A 946 -11.20 22.86 -13.58
C ARG A 946 -9.94 23.54 -13.07
#